data_AF-A0A2A2YAY9-F1
#
_entry.id   AF-A0A2A2YAY9-F1
#
_cell.length_a   1.000
_cell.length_b   1.000
_cell.length_c   1.000
_cell.angle_alpha   90.00
_cell.angle_beta   90.00
_cell.angle_gamma   90.00
#
_symmetry.space_group_name_H-M   'P 1'
#
loop_
_entity.id
_entity.type
_entity.pdbx_description
1 polymer ?
#
loop_
_entity_poly.entity_id
_entity_poly.type
_entity_poly.pdbx_seq_one_letter_code
_entity_poly.pdbx_strand_id
1 'polypeptide(L)'
;MTSSRSLTLLSSIFSLSITLFPASAQLQTSFSPLDAPDRVLDRRVDRLPAIFLKAGEAPSAFFPAESAAKGFRSTWTGKLKLAKRQRLIFSFEGLGEATLLIDGKEILTESGTLGSARSKQTRINPGEHEILIRYSSSADGAAHFRLFWEERGFPRQSVPPSAFSSTTDEPTSAALLQRRGRELFATQHCSKCHQSESSIGVDPMQEINEIAPLLINPGDRLNETWLRAWLAEPHTLRPGTTMPQLFDMKKPENAQQIADLAAFLGSMSAGSAAPAEPATDEATILAGGAHFHKLGCAACHTAPSQATPDLENRRIPLNNVTAKFKTGALTAFLKDPSAYAPHRGMPNFQLNDEERHSLSAFLTAKSTPKLPAVAELKGDAARGKEVAAAHHCFYCHAGLPTPSELTVPSMQKIFAADWSKSGCVSASEDQEKAPALHLTEADRQALIAFSKTGTDSLGNNDKAEAAERKFHSLRCDSCHSRDAMPALLDRTHSETQSLTAHIAGANEKVDQSRPHMSFIGEMLRASYMQSVISGSLTTKPRPWLDMRMPAFSSHAASLADGFARLHGIDPNEEITSTIDQALVPIGKDLLSADKGFGCTTCHGLGDTKPTAAFEVQGIYLEHISARLRREWFNRWMDNPASVTPGTKMPQYAPNGQSPNPALNGKADDQFNAIWQYLQSVEKKN
;
A
#
# COMPACT_ATOMS: atom_id res chain seq x y z
N MET A 1 -58.02 -32.37 -33.49
CA MET A 1 -57.44 -33.59 -32.89
C MET A 1 -56.04 -33.27 -32.41
N THR A 2 -55.83 -33.52 -31.12
CA THR A 2 -54.63 -33.28 -30.31
C THR A 2 -53.34 -33.80 -30.95
N SER A 3 -52.28 -32.99 -30.96
CA SER A 3 -50.92 -33.47 -31.22
C SER A 3 -49.91 -32.77 -30.30
N SER A 4 -49.32 -33.61 -29.46
CA SER A 4 -48.19 -33.39 -28.57
C SER A 4 -46.96 -32.89 -29.33
N ARG A 5 -46.25 -31.90 -28.76
CA ARG A 5 -44.82 -31.68 -29.06
C ARG A 5 -44.03 -31.50 -27.77
N SER A 6 -43.13 -32.46 -27.56
CA SER A 6 -42.19 -32.58 -26.46
C SER A 6 -41.29 -31.35 -26.31
N LEU A 7 -41.14 -30.91 -25.06
CA LEU A 7 -40.02 -30.06 -24.62
C LEU A 7 -38.72 -30.86 -24.73
N THR A 8 -37.75 -30.33 -25.48
CA THR A 8 -36.35 -30.75 -25.38
C THR A 8 -35.63 -29.71 -24.53
N LEU A 9 -35.34 -30.04 -23.27
CA LEU A 9 -34.44 -29.24 -22.42
C LEU A 9 -33.02 -29.36 -23.00
N LEU A 10 -32.49 -28.27 -23.56
CA LEU A 10 -31.04 -28.09 -23.69
C LEU A 10 -30.51 -27.58 -22.35
N SER A 11 -29.95 -28.49 -21.56
CA SER A 11 -29.09 -28.14 -20.43
C SER A 11 -27.83 -27.48 -20.97
N SER A 12 -27.76 -26.15 -20.89
CA SER A 12 -26.51 -25.41 -21.11
C SER A 12 -25.61 -25.63 -19.90
N ILE A 13 -24.63 -26.51 -20.05
CA ILE A 13 -23.50 -26.66 -19.12
C ILE A 13 -22.66 -25.39 -19.27
N PHE A 14 -22.80 -24.45 -18.33
CA PHE A 14 -21.84 -23.36 -18.18
C PHE A 14 -20.53 -23.96 -17.70
N SER A 15 -19.58 -24.16 -18.62
CA SER A 15 -18.19 -24.43 -18.27
C SER A 15 -17.65 -23.22 -17.51
N LEU A 16 -17.46 -23.40 -16.20
CA LEU A 16 -16.69 -22.51 -15.35
C LEU A 16 -15.28 -22.44 -15.95
N SER A 17 -15.01 -21.40 -16.74
CA SER A 17 -13.66 -21.11 -17.20
C SER A 17 -12.88 -20.68 -15.95
N ILE A 18 -12.17 -21.63 -15.36
CA ILE A 18 -11.16 -21.37 -14.35
C ILE A 18 -10.12 -20.48 -15.05
N THR A 19 -10.22 -19.17 -14.86
CA THR A 19 -9.12 -18.26 -15.16
C THR A 19 -7.99 -18.64 -14.23
N LEU A 20 -7.09 -19.50 -14.72
CA LEU A 20 -5.76 -19.70 -14.17
C LEU A 20 -5.11 -18.31 -14.12
N PHE A 21 -5.05 -17.72 -12.92
CA PHE A 21 -4.30 -16.49 -12.72
C PHE A 21 -2.84 -16.76 -13.07
N PRO A 22 -2.17 -15.83 -13.80
CA PRO A 22 -0.77 -16.03 -14.18
C PRO A 22 0.09 -16.21 -12.92
N ALA A 23 1.12 -17.06 -13.05
CA ALA A 23 2.08 -17.28 -11.98
C ALA A 23 2.70 -15.95 -11.54
N SER A 24 2.48 -15.59 -10.28
CA SER A 24 2.99 -14.35 -9.67
C SER A 24 4.15 -14.68 -8.72
N ALA A 25 4.93 -13.66 -8.35
CA ALA A 25 6.10 -13.76 -7.47
C ALA A 25 5.71 -14.05 -6.00
N GLN A 26 5.10 -15.21 -5.76
CA GLN A 26 4.49 -15.60 -4.48
C GLN A 26 4.45 -17.12 -4.27
N LEU A 27 4.32 -17.53 -3.02
CA LEU A 27 4.07 -18.90 -2.56
C LEU A 27 2.64 -19.01 -2.04
N GLN A 28 2.06 -20.22 -2.11
CA GLN A 28 0.83 -20.52 -1.39
C GLN A 28 1.18 -20.87 0.05
N THR A 29 0.38 -20.40 1.00
CA THR A 29 0.61 -20.63 2.43
C THR A 29 -0.64 -21.18 3.07
N SER A 30 -0.52 -22.26 3.83
CA SER A 30 -1.60 -22.80 4.66
C SER A 30 -1.25 -22.76 6.14
N PHE A 31 -2.24 -22.47 6.98
CA PHE A 31 -2.11 -22.43 8.44
C PHE A 31 -2.97 -23.51 9.10
N SER A 32 -2.34 -24.28 9.99
CA SER A 32 -3.00 -25.31 10.81
C SER A 32 -2.67 -25.08 12.30
N PRO A 33 -3.52 -25.50 13.25
CA PRO A 33 -3.16 -25.57 14.66
C PRO A 33 -1.95 -26.48 14.87
N LEU A 34 -1.10 -26.15 15.84
CA LEU A 34 0.10 -26.94 16.13
C LEU A 34 -0.26 -28.36 16.62
N ASP A 35 -1.36 -28.50 17.36
CA ASP A 35 -1.90 -29.75 17.89
C ASP A 35 -2.75 -30.54 16.88
N ALA A 36 -3.07 -29.95 15.73
CA ALA A 36 -3.83 -30.58 14.65
C ALA A 36 -3.28 -30.17 13.26
N PRO A 37 -2.04 -30.55 12.93
CA PRO A 37 -1.33 -30.02 11.76
C PRO A 37 -1.98 -30.37 10.41
N ASP A 38 -2.78 -31.44 10.34
CA ASP A 38 -3.50 -31.85 9.13
C ASP A 38 -4.79 -31.05 8.90
N ARG A 39 -5.24 -30.28 9.90
CA ARG A 39 -6.44 -29.44 9.82
C ARG A 39 -6.05 -28.01 9.41
N VAL A 40 -6.06 -27.75 8.11
CA VAL A 40 -5.87 -26.39 7.58
C VAL A 40 -7.09 -25.53 7.92
N LEU A 41 -6.87 -24.43 8.66
CA LEU A 41 -7.90 -23.47 9.03
C LEU A 41 -7.95 -22.27 8.08
N ASP A 42 -6.81 -21.89 7.52
CA ASP A 42 -6.73 -20.75 6.60
C ASP A 42 -5.63 -20.92 5.56
N ARG A 43 -5.78 -20.24 4.42
CA ARG A 43 -4.85 -20.25 3.27
C ARG A 43 -4.70 -18.88 2.65
N ARG A 44 -3.47 -18.43 2.39
CA ARG A 44 -3.20 -17.18 1.65
C ARG A 44 -2.07 -17.35 0.65
N VAL A 45 -1.66 -16.24 0.04
CA VAL A 45 -0.43 -16.17 -0.75
C VAL A 45 0.55 -15.23 -0.08
N ASP A 46 1.81 -15.65 0.01
CA ASP A 46 2.88 -14.86 0.62
C ASP A 46 3.96 -14.55 -0.41
N ARG A 47 4.45 -13.31 -0.41
CA ARG A 47 5.59 -12.88 -1.23
C ARG A 47 6.90 -13.54 -0.80
N LEU A 48 7.04 -13.76 0.50
CA LEU A 48 8.23 -14.28 1.16
C LEU A 48 7.79 -15.32 2.20
N PRO A 49 8.52 -16.44 2.35
CA PRO A 49 8.32 -17.34 3.48
C PRO A 49 8.97 -16.73 4.73
N ALA A 50 8.29 -15.76 5.32
CA ALA A 50 8.72 -15.05 6.51
C ALA A 50 7.52 -14.75 7.42
N ILE A 51 7.72 -14.82 8.74
CA ILE A 51 6.68 -14.48 9.71
C ILE A 51 7.32 -13.92 10.99
N PHE A 52 6.68 -12.90 11.57
CA PHE A 52 7.00 -12.40 12.90
C PHE A 52 5.71 -12.10 13.66
N LEU A 53 5.51 -12.80 14.78
CA LEU A 53 4.35 -12.69 15.66
C LEU A 53 4.80 -12.73 17.11
N LYS A 54 4.20 -11.87 17.93
CA LYS A 54 4.27 -11.96 19.38
C LYS A 54 3.35 -13.09 19.86
N ALA A 55 3.58 -13.58 21.08
CA ALA A 55 2.75 -14.62 21.68
C ALA A 55 1.25 -14.24 21.61
N GLY A 56 0.42 -15.19 21.17
CA GLY A 56 -1.03 -15.01 21.00
C GLY A 56 -1.50 -14.19 19.79
N GLU A 57 -0.61 -13.57 18.99
CA GLU A 57 -1.03 -12.93 17.74
C GLU A 57 -1.41 -13.98 16.69
N ALA A 58 -2.52 -13.77 15.98
CA ALA A 58 -2.99 -14.70 14.95
C ALA A 58 -2.08 -14.64 13.69
N PRO A 59 -1.72 -15.79 13.09
CA PRO A 59 -0.84 -15.83 11.91
C PRO A 59 -1.50 -15.44 10.59
N SER A 60 -2.84 -15.37 10.57
CA SER A 60 -3.62 -14.92 9.43
C SER A 60 -4.99 -14.42 9.86
N ALA A 61 -5.66 -13.66 8.99
CA ALA A 61 -6.94 -13.01 9.32
C ALA A 61 -8.07 -13.98 9.73
N PHE A 62 -8.10 -15.20 9.18
CA PHE A 62 -9.12 -16.20 9.46
C PHE A 62 -8.64 -17.31 10.41
N PHE A 63 -7.47 -17.14 11.03
CA PHE A 63 -7.00 -18.07 12.06
C PHE A 63 -7.59 -17.68 13.43
N PRO A 64 -8.32 -18.57 14.12
CA PRO A 64 -8.96 -18.24 15.40
C PRO A 64 -7.94 -17.92 16.49
N ALA A 65 -8.23 -16.89 17.31
CA ALA A 65 -7.31 -16.41 18.35
C ALA A 65 -7.02 -17.48 19.43
N GLU A 66 -8.02 -18.29 19.79
CA GLU A 66 -7.86 -19.39 20.74
C GLU A 66 -6.97 -20.52 20.20
N SER A 67 -6.90 -20.68 18.88
CA SER A 67 -5.96 -21.59 18.24
C SER A 67 -4.56 -20.96 18.17
N ALA A 68 -4.47 -19.66 17.86
CA ALA A 68 -3.19 -18.94 17.78
C ALA A 68 -2.41 -18.99 19.10
N ALA A 69 -3.11 -18.85 20.23
CA ALA A 69 -2.52 -18.92 21.57
C ALA A 69 -1.92 -20.29 21.94
N LYS A 70 -2.17 -21.34 21.14
CA LYS A 70 -1.64 -22.71 21.33
C LYS A 70 -0.59 -23.09 20.29
N GLY A 71 -0.15 -22.12 19.49
CA GLY A 71 0.77 -22.35 18.39
C GLY A 71 0.09 -22.80 17.09
N PHE A 72 0.83 -22.64 16.00
CA PHE A 72 0.38 -22.99 14.65
C PHE A 72 1.52 -23.57 13.82
N ARG A 73 1.15 -24.19 12.70
CA ARG A 73 2.04 -24.58 11.62
C ARG A 73 1.70 -23.78 10.36
N SER A 74 2.70 -23.14 9.78
CA SER A 74 2.66 -22.58 8.42
C SER A 74 3.30 -23.56 7.45
N THR A 75 2.69 -23.75 6.28
CA THR A 75 3.30 -24.50 5.17
C THR A 75 3.27 -23.66 3.91
N TRP A 76 4.45 -23.30 3.39
CA TRP A 76 4.60 -22.64 2.10
C TRP A 76 4.87 -23.66 0.99
N THR A 77 4.19 -23.52 -0.14
CA THR A 77 4.38 -24.36 -1.33
C THR A 77 4.41 -23.53 -2.62
N GLY A 78 5.14 -24.01 -3.61
CA GLY A 78 5.23 -23.38 -4.93
C GLY A 78 6.49 -23.81 -5.66
N LYS A 79 7.03 -22.91 -6.47
CA LYS A 79 8.22 -23.10 -7.27
C LYS A 79 9.33 -22.15 -6.87
N LEU A 80 10.56 -22.65 -6.86
CA LEU A 80 11.80 -21.88 -6.88
C LEU A 80 12.33 -21.82 -8.33
N LYS A 81 12.41 -20.61 -8.88
CA LYS A 81 12.85 -20.30 -10.25
C LYS A 81 14.31 -19.91 -10.28
N LEU A 82 15.14 -20.70 -10.95
CA LEU A 82 16.56 -20.39 -11.16
C LEU A 82 16.84 -20.16 -12.65
N ALA A 83 17.32 -18.97 -13.00
CA ALA A 83 17.70 -18.64 -14.38
C ALA A 83 18.99 -19.33 -14.83
N LYS A 84 19.85 -19.70 -13.88
CA LYS A 84 21.13 -20.37 -14.13
C LYS A 84 21.37 -21.42 -13.06
N ARG A 85 22.28 -22.33 -13.35
CA ARG A 85 22.73 -23.33 -12.38
C ARG A 85 23.43 -22.63 -11.22
N GLN A 86 23.06 -22.98 -10.00
CA GLN A 86 23.62 -22.40 -8.78
C GLN A 86 24.04 -23.48 -7.78
N ARG A 87 24.94 -23.11 -6.87
CA ARG A 87 25.42 -23.98 -5.78
C ARG A 87 25.04 -23.33 -4.45
N LEU A 88 23.79 -23.53 -4.08
CA LEU A 88 23.14 -22.81 -2.99
C LEU A 88 23.36 -23.50 -1.65
N ILE A 89 23.56 -22.69 -0.62
CA ILE A 89 23.46 -23.05 0.78
C ILE A 89 22.25 -22.31 1.33
N PHE A 90 21.39 -23.01 2.05
CA PHE A 90 20.22 -22.43 2.71
C PHE A 90 20.44 -22.34 4.21
N SER A 91 19.84 -21.34 4.83
CA SER A 91 19.82 -21.19 6.29
C SER A 91 18.51 -20.54 6.72
N PHE A 92 18.08 -20.81 7.94
CA PHE A 92 16.95 -20.14 8.56
C PHE A 92 17.42 -19.01 9.48
N GLU A 93 16.44 -18.33 10.08
CA GLU A 93 16.61 -17.41 11.19
C GLU A 93 15.32 -17.36 11.99
N GLY A 94 15.46 -17.23 13.32
CA GLY A 94 14.35 -17.04 14.23
C GLY A 94 14.20 -18.16 15.25
N LEU A 95 12.98 -18.60 15.50
CA LEU A 95 12.65 -19.56 16.57
C LEU A 95 11.49 -20.47 16.17
N GLY A 96 11.49 -21.71 16.66
CA GLY A 96 10.48 -22.73 16.35
C GLY A 96 11.11 -23.96 15.70
N GLU A 97 10.35 -24.64 14.84
CA GLU A 97 10.83 -25.77 14.04
C GLU A 97 10.60 -25.49 12.56
N ALA A 98 11.61 -25.71 11.72
CA ALA A 98 11.50 -25.47 10.29
C ALA A 98 12.16 -26.58 9.46
N THR A 99 11.52 -26.92 8.34
CA THR A 99 12.01 -27.88 7.34
C THR A 99 11.86 -27.30 5.94
N LEU A 100 12.92 -27.33 5.14
CA LEU A 100 12.94 -26.96 3.72
C LEU A 100 13.14 -28.20 2.84
N LEU A 101 12.24 -28.37 1.87
CA LEU A 101 12.33 -29.37 0.82
C LEU A 101 12.44 -28.68 -0.54
N ILE A 102 13.30 -29.22 -1.41
CA ILE A 102 13.38 -28.85 -2.83
C ILE A 102 13.26 -30.13 -3.66
N ASP A 103 12.32 -30.16 -4.60
CA ASP A 103 11.97 -31.34 -5.40
C ASP A 103 11.71 -32.59 -4.54
N GLY A 104 11.04 -32.41 -3.40
CA GLY A 104 10.73 -33.47 -2.43
C GLY A 104 11.93 -33.96 -1.60
N LYS A 105 13.13 -33.42 -1.81
CA LYS A 105 14.31 -33.74 -1.03
C LYS A 105 14.50 -32.75 0.12
N GLU A 106 14.67 -33.26 1.33
CA GLU A 106 15.03 -32.44 2.50
C GLU A 106 16.41 -31.78 2.31
N ILE A 107 16.44 -30.46 2.47
CA ILE A 107 17.62 -29.62 2.32
C ILE A 107 18.16 -29.17 3.68
N LEU A 108 17.25 -28.76 4.59
CA LEU A 108 17.59 -28.26 5.91
C LEU A 108 16.41 -28.46 6.87
N THR A 109 16.71 -28.92 8.08
CA THR A 109 15.79 -29.00 9.21
C THR A 109 16.48 -28.43 10.46
N GLU A 110 15.81 -27.55 11.19
CA GLU A 110 16.28 -27.01 12.47
C GLU A 110 15.11 -26.87 13.46
N SER A 111 15.42 -26.94 14.75
CA SER A 111 14.45 -26.71 15.84
C SER A 111 15.08 -25.90 16.98
N GLY A 112 14.23 -25.22 17.75
CA GLY A 112 14.67 -24.32 18.82
C GLY A 112 15.03 -22.94 18.26
N THR A 113 16.29 -22.53 18.40
CA THR A 113 16.80 -21.29 17.79
C THR A 113 17.26 -21.59 16.37
N LEU A 114 16.61 -20.99 15.39
CA LEU A 114 16.86 -21.21 13.97
C LEU A 114 18.02 -20.33 13.47
N GLY A 115 18.82 -20.87 12.55
CA GLY A 115 19.98 -20.18 11.97
C GLY A 115 21.31 -20.57 12.63
N SER A 116 21.28 -21.59 13.49
CA SER A 116 22.50 -22.20 14.06
C SER A 116 23.17 -23.15 13.08
N ALA A 117 22.40 -23.72 12.15
CA ALA A 117 22.90 -24.61 11.11
C ALA A 117 22.81 -23.98 9.70
N ARG A 118 23.47 -24.64 8.75
CA ARG A 118 23.37 -24.34 7.32
C ARG A 118 23.17 -25.66 6.57
N SER A 119 22.46 -25.60 5.45
CA SER A 119 22.35 -26.76 4.56
C SER A 119 23.72 -27.14 3.99
N LYS A 120 23.84 -28.39 3.51
CA LYS A 120 24.94 -28.72 2.59
C LYS A 120 24.81 -27.88 1.32
N GLN A 121 25.94 -27.52 0.72
CA GLN A 121 25.94 -26.87 -0.60
C GLN A 121 25.28 -27.80 -1.62
N THR A 122 24.17 -27.34 -2.20
CA THR A 122 23.34 -28.12 -3.11
C THR A 122 23.40 -27.52 -4.50
N ARG A 123 23.74 -28.34 -5.50
CA ARG A 123 23.70 -27.95 -6.90
C ARG A 123 22.27 -28.04 -7.40
N ILE A 124 21.71 -26.92 -7.83
CA ILE A 124 20.37 -26.84 -8.42
C ILE A 124 20.53 -26.36 -9.87
N ASN A 125 19.87 -27.05 -10.80
CA ASN A 125 19.94 -26.73 -12.23
C ASN A 125 19.05 -25.51 -12.55
N PRO A 126 19.18 -24.90 -13.74
CA PRO A 126 18.21 -23.89 -14.18
C PRO A 126 16.83 -24.52 -14.35
N GLY A 127 15.77 -23.75 -14.08
CA GLY A 127 14.38 -24.18 -14.23
C GLY A 127 13.53 -23.87 -13.00
N GLU A 128 12.35 -24.49 -12.96
CA GLU A 128 11.42 -24.44 -11.84
C GLU A 128 11.57 -25.69 -10.99
N HIS A 129 11.76 -25.51 -9.68
CA HIS A 129 11.91 -26.58 -8.71
C HIS A 129 10.77 -26.50 -7.70
N GLU A 130 10.16 -27.62 -7.34
CA GLU A 130 9.18 -27.61 -6.25
C GLU A 130 9.86 -27.15 -4.96
N ILE A 131 9.27 -26.19 -4.27
CA ILE A 131 9.70 -25.77 -2.95
C ILE A 131 8.58 -25.99 -1.95
N LEU A 132 8.94 -26.57 -0.81
CA LEU A 132 8.04 -26.74 0.32
C LEU A 132 8.77 -26.37 1.61
N ILE A 133 8.17 -25.49 2.40
CA ILE A 133 8.70 -25.06 3.68
C ILE A 133 7.63 -25.33 4.73
N ARG A 134 7.95 -26.11 5.77
CA ARG A 134 7.09 -26.29 6.94
C ARG A 134 7.72 -25.56 8.10
N TYR A 135 6.94 -24.73 8.78
CA TYR A 135 7.35 -24.01 9.97
C TYR A 135 6.32 -24.19 11.07
N SER A 136 6.77 -24.53 12.27
CA SER A 136 5.95 -24.59 13.48
C SER A 136 6.40 -23.49 14.45
N SER A 137 5.44 -22.71 14.95
CA SER A 137 5.70 -21.67 15.95
C SER A 137 6.10 -22.25 17.30
N SER A 138 6.42 -21.38 18.27
CA SER A 138 6.42 -21.76 19.67
C SER A 138 5.01 -22.16 20.15
N ALA A 139 4.95 -22.88 21.26
CA ALA A 139 3.70 -23.40 21.83
C ALA A 139 2.73 -22.30 22.33
N ASP A 140 3.23 -21.08 22.58
CA ASP A 140 2.45 -19.89 22.95
C ASP A 140 2.02 -19.04 21.74
N GLY A 141 2.31 -19.50 20.53
CA GLY A 141 2.01 -18.79 19.28
C GLY A 141 3.08 -17.78 18.86
N ALA A 142 4.10 -17.51 19.67
CA ALA A 142 5.20 -16.63 19.25
C ALA A 142 5.92 -17.24 18.04
N ALA A 143 6.20 -16.41 17.03
CA ALA A 143 6.79 -16.86 15.78
C ALA A 143 7.82 -15.88 15.26
N HIS A 144 8.94 -16.41 14.78
CA HIS A 144 9.95 -15.69 14.02
C HIS A 144 10.57 -16.67 13.05
N PHE A 145 10.40 -16.44 11.74
CA PHE A 145 10.99 -17.28 10.70
C PHE A 145 11.37 -16.43 9.50
N ARG A 146 12.55 -16.68 8.95
CA ARG A 146 13.03 -16.13 7.67
C ARG A 146 13.85 -17.19 6.93
N LEU A 147 13.73 -17.23 5.60
CA LEU A 147 14.54 -18.10 4.73
C LEU A 147 15.62 -17.29 4.00
N PHE A 148 16.85 -17.81 4.06
CA PHE A 148 18.00 -17.25 3.36
C PHE A 148 18.66 -18.27 2.45
N TRP A 149 19.36 -17.74 1.45
CA TRP A 149 20.28 -18.49 0.60
C TRP A 149 21.61 -17.75 0.44
N GLU A 150 22.65 -18.48 0.06
CA GLU A 150 23.96 -17.94 -0.30
C GLU A 150 24.65 -18.82 -1.34
N GLU A 151 25.58 -18.25 -2.10
CA GLU A 151 26.54 -19.01 -2.89
C GLU A 151 27.86 -18.24 -2.98
N ARG A 152 28.87 -18.79 -3.66
CA ARG A 152 30.17 -18.11 -3.82
C ARG A 152 30.06 -16.69 -4.41
N GLY A 153 29.07 -16.45 -5.26
CA GLY A 153 28.87 -15.18 -5.97
C GLY A 153 28.04 -14.14 -5.24
N PHE A 154 27.43 -14.45 -4.09
CA PHE A 154 26.70 -13.48 -3.29
C PHE A 154 26.58 -13.93 -1.81
N PRO A 155 26.61 -12.98 -0.85
CA PRO A 155 26.52 -13.29 0.58
C PRO A 155 25.12 -13.77 0.96
N ARG A 156 24.99 -14.33 2.18
CA ARG A 156 23.70 -14.66 2.79
C ARG A 156 22.68 -13.54 2.60
N GLN A 157 21.56 -13.89 1.98
CA GLN A 157 20.48 -12.96 1.71
C GLN A 157 19.12 -13.65 1.65
N SER A 158 18.06 -12.90 1.88
CA SER A 158 16.70 -13.37 1.64
C SER A 158 16.56 -13.81 0.18
N VAL A 159 15.85 -14.91 -0.03
CA VAL A 159 15.47 -15.34 -1.39
C VAL A 159 14.54 -14.27 -1.98
N PRO A 160 14.84 -13.69 -3.14
CA PRO A 160 14.02 -12.62 -3.70
C PRO A 160 12.62 -13.14 -4.04
N PRO A 161 11.55 -12.35 -3.80
CA PRO A 161 10.18 -12.77 -4.13
C PRO A 161 10.02 -13.24 -5.57
N SER A 162 10.73 -12.59 -6.51
CA SER A 162 10.73 -12.93 -7.94
C SER A 162 11.34 -14.30 -8.27
N ALA A 163 12.07 -14.92 -7.34
CA ALA A 163 12.52 -16.30 -7.48
C ALA A 163 11.43 -17.31 -7.08
N PHE A 164 10.32 -16.86 -6.49
CA PHE A 164 9.18 -17.72 -6.20
C PHE A 164 8.11 -17.61 -7.28
N SER A 165 7.34 -18.68 -7.43
CA SER A 165 6.03 -18.57 -8.05
C SER A 165 5.10 -19.71 -7.67
N SER A 166 3.81 -19.47 -7.74
CA SER A 166 2.81 -20.53 -7.54
C SER A 166 1.61 -20.32 -8.47
N THR A 167 0.89 -21.40 -8.73
CA THR A 167 -0.44 -21.38 -9.31
C THR A 167 -1.42 -21.64 -8.18
N THR A 168 -2.29 -20.68 -7.90
CA THR A 168 -3.27 -20.77 -6.81
C THR A 168 -4.20 -21.96 -7.03
N ASP A 169 -4.26 -22.88 -6.06
CA ASP A 169 -5.20 -23.99 -6.05
C ASP A 169 -6.63 -23.51 -5.72
N GLU A 170 -7.62 -24.38 -5.89
CA GLU A 170 -9.03 -24.03 -5.64
C GLU A 170 -9.28 -23.63 -4.18
N PRO A 171 -8.79 -24.36 -3.16
CA PRO A 171 -8.96 -23.97 -1.76
C PRO A 171 -8.33 -22.60 -1.43
N THR A 172 -7.15 -22.30 -1.97
CA THR A 172 -6.48 -21.02 -1.76
C THR A 172 -7.24 -19.91 -2.50
N SER A 173 -7.76 -20.18 -3.70
CA SER A 173 -8.60 -19.23 -4.45
C SER A 173 -9.88 -18.88 -3.67
N ALA A 174 -10.54 -19.87 -3.06
CA ALA A 174 -11.70 -19.64 -2.21
C ALA A 174 -11.37 -18.79 -0.98
N ALA A 175 -10.22 -19.03 -0.33
CA ALA A 175 -9.77 -18.24 0.82
C ALA A 175 -9.39 -16.79 0.43
N LEU A 176 -8.77 -16.58 -0.74
CA LEU A 176 -8.50 -15.23 -1.27
C LEU A 176 -9.81 -14.48 -1.58
N LEU A 177 -10.83 -15.18 -2.08
CA LEU A 177 -12.14 -14.61 -2.32
C LEU A 177 -12.82 -14.16 -1.01
N GLN A 178 -12.71 -14.95 0.07
CA GLN A 178 -13.19 -14.56 1.40
C GLN A 178 -12.44 -13.34 1.96
N ARG A 179 -11.11 -13.27 1.81
CA ARG A 179 -10.32 -12.08 2.18
C ARG A 179 -10.75 -10.83 1.43
N ARG A 180 -10.99 -10.96 0.11
CA ARG A 180 -11.49 -9.86 -0.69
C ARG A 180 -12.87 -9.40 -0.22
N GLY A 181 -13.77 -10.33 0.12
CA GLY A 181 -15.08 -10.00 0.69
C GLY A 181 -14.98 -9.29 2.03
N ARG A 182 -14.06 -9.74 2.89
CA ARG A 182 -13.76 -9.09 4.18
C ARG A 182 -13.26 -7.65 4.01
N GLU A 183 -12.34 -7.43 3.08
CA GLU A 183 -11.86 -6.09 2.72
C GLU A 183 -13.00 -5.21 2.20
N LEU A 184 -13.82 -5.73 1.27
CA LEU A 184 -14.96 -5.03 0.72
C LEU A 184 -15.96 -4.65 1.81
N PHE A 185 -16.27 -5.56 2.73
CA PHE A 185 -17.17 -5.29 3.85
C PHE A 185 -16.70 -4.08 4.68
N ALA A 186 -15.41 -4.01 5.00
CA ALA A 186 -14.85 -2.92 5.79
C ALA A 186 -14.76 -1.61 4.98
N THR A 187 -14.31 -1.67 3.73
CA THR A 187 -14.09 -0.48 2.87
C THR A 187 -15.38 0.13 2.32
N GLN A 188 -16.43 -0.68 2.15
CA GLN A 188 -17.81 -0.25 1.89
C GLN A 188 -18.54 0.17 3.17
N HIS A 189 -17.85 0.15 4.33
CA HIS A 189 -18.37 0.59 5.61
C HIS A 189 -19.67 -0.09 6.04
N CYS A 190 -19.82 -1.38 5.72
CA CYS A 190 -21.01 -2.14 6.09
C CYS A 190 -21.27 -2.07 7.61
N SER A 191 -20.22 -2.06 8.44
CA SER A 191 -20.32 -1.97 9.90
C SER A 191 -20.82 -0.62 10.44
N LYS A 192 -20.83 0.44 9.61
CA LYS A 192 -21.36 1.76 10.00
C LYS A 192 -22.89 1.76 9.97
N CYS A 193 -23.49 1.01 9.05
CA CYS A 193 -24.95 0.81 8.95
C CYS A 193 -25.43 -0.51 9.54
N HIS A 194 -24.53 -1.45 9.84
CA HIS A 194 -24.83 -2.72 10.48
C HIS A 194 -23.96 -2.89 11.73
N GLN A 195 -24.44 -2.39 12.86
CA GLN A 195 -23.68 -2.37 14.10
C GLN A 195 -23.67 -3.75 14.74
N SER A 196 -22.50 -4.14 15.26
CA SER A 196 -22.38 -5.31 16.11
C SER A 196 -22.95 -4.98 17.50
N GLU A 197 -23.62 -5.96 18.12
CA GLU A 197 -24.15 -5.85 19.49
C GLU A 197 -23.04 -5.66 20.54
N SER A 198 -21.82 -6.10 20.20
CA SER A 198 -20.59 -5.91 20.96
C SER A 198 -19.49 -5.30 20.08
N SER A 199 -18.39 -4.84 20.67
CA SER A 199 -17.23 -4.35 19.90
C SER A 199 -16.66 -5.43 18.97
N ILE A 200 -16.22 -5.02 17.77
CA ILE A 200 -15.61 -5.93 16.79
C ILE A 200 -14.18 -6.26 17.22
N GLY A 201 -14.01 -7.27 18.07
CA GLY A 201 -12.69 -7.68 18.60
C GLY A 201 -11.98 -6.61 19.42
N VAL A 202 -10.76 -6.92 19.88
CA VAL A 202 -9.90 -6.00 20.64
C VAL A 202 -8.99 -5.15 19.73
N ASP A 203 -8.62 -5.69 18.58
CA ASP A 203 -7.80 -5.04 17.56
C ASP A 203 -8.42 -5.36 16.18
N PRO A 204 -9.53 -4.71 15.80
CA PRO A 204 -10.17 -4.93 14.51
C PRO A 204 -9.26 -4.55 13.36
N MET A 205 -9.54 -5.10 12.18
CA MET A 205 -8.89 -4.63 10.96
C MET A 205 -9.01 -3.11 10.79
N GLN A 206 -7.93 -2.50 10.33
CA GLN A 206 -7.76 -1.05 10.29
C GLN A 206 -8.92 -0.34 9.58
N GLU A 207 -9.39 -0.92 8.47
CA GLU A 207 -10.43 -0.35 7.60
C GLU A 207 -11.80 -0.19 8.29
N ILE A 208 -12.09 -0.95 9.35
CA ILE A 208 -13.33 -0.82 10.14
C ILE A 208 -13.41 0.55 10.84
N ASN A 209 -12.27 1.08 11.24
CA ASN A 209 -12.16 2.34 11.95
C ASN A 209 -12.05 3.56 11.02
N GLU A 210 -11.88 3.34 9.72
CA GLU A 210 -11.80 4.40 8.74
C GLU A 210 -13.15 5.09 8.55
N ILE A 211 -13.11 6.38 8.21
CA ILE A 211 -14.29 7.23 8.01
C ILE A 211 -14.30 7.84 6.61
N ALA A 212 -15.48 8.27 6.16
CA ALA A 212 -15.64 9.04 4.94
C ALA A 212 -15.08 10.47 5.12
N PRO A 213 -14.93 11.24 4.01
CA PRO A 213 -14.47 12.63 4.10
C PRO A 213 -15.29 13.45 5.11
N LEU A 214 -14.61 14.30 5.86
CA LEU A 214 -15.20 15.15 6.87
C LEU A 214 -16.11 16.19 6.22
N LEU A 215 -17.33 16.34 6.74
CA LEU A 215 -18.26 17.39 6.34
C LEU A 215 -18.10 18.63 7.23
N ILE A 216 -16.86 19.05 7.42
CA ILE A 216 -16.51 20.29 8.11
C ILE A 216 -16.68 21.43 7.12
N ASN A 217 -17.63 22.33 7.41
CA ASN A 217 -17.97 23.52 6.63
C ASN A 217 -17.92 23.33 5.10
N PRO A 218 -18.64 22.34 4.52
CA PRO A 218 -18.62 22.10 3.08
C PRO A 218 -19.08 23.32 2.27
N GLY A 219 -19.94 24.17 2.83
CA GLY A 219 -20.38 25.44 2.26
C GLY A 219 -19.25 26.44 1.97
N ASP A 220 -18.13 26.37 2.69
CA ASP A 220 -16.97 27.25 2.42
C ASP A 220 -16.14 26.78 1.22
N ARG A 221 -16.30 25.53 0.80
CA ARG A 221 -15.34 24.84 -0.09
C ARG A 221 -15.94 24.31 -1.37
N LEU A 222 -17.20 23.89 -1.35
CA LEU A 222 -17.81 23.13 -2.44
C LEU A 222 -18.92 23.93 -3.10
N ASN A 223 -18.97 23.91 -4.44
CA ASN A 223 -20.06 24.54 -5.16
C ASN A 223 -21.35 23.70 -5.03
N GLU A 224 -22.48 24.37 -4.83
CA GLU A 224 -23.79 23.70 -4.69
C GLU A 224 -24.18 22.90 -5.94
N THR A 225 -23.91 23.42 -7.13
CA THR A 225 -24.15 22.69 -8.39
C THR A 225 -23.35 21.39 -8.46
N TRP A 226 -22.10 21.38 -7.99
CA TRP A 226 -21.32 20.15 -7.92
C TRP A 226 -21.83 19.21 -6.82
N LEU A 227 -22.26 19.74 -5.66
CA LEU A 227 -22.86 18.92 -4.61
C LEU A 227 -24.10 18.18 -5.12
N ARG A 228 -24.99 18.87 -5.86
CA ARG A 228 -26.16 18.25 -6.48
C ARG A 228 -25.76 17.13 -7.45
N ALA A 229 -24.78 17.39 -8.31
CA ALA A 229 -24.26 16.39 -9.26
C ALA A 229 -23.60 15.19 -8.56
N TRP A 230 -22.85 15.42 -7.49
CA TRP A 230 -22.20 14.38 -6.68
C TRP A 230 -23.20 13.50 -5.93
N LEU A 231 -24.26 14.10 -5.39
CA LEU A 231 -25.32 13.36 -4.70
C LEU A 231 -26.16 12.53 -5.67
N ALA A 232 -26.38 13.03 -6.89
CA ALA A 232 -27.12 12.32 -7.93
C ALA A 232 -26.35 11.11 -8.48
N GLU A 233 -25.09 11.30 -8.89
CA GLU A 233 -24.29 10.28 -9.58
C GLU A 233 -22.80 10.33 -9.17
N PRO A 234 -22.45 9.88 -7.95
CA PRO A 234 -21.08 9.97 -7.45
C PRO A 234 -20.08 9.14 -8.27
N HIS A 235 -20.50 7.98 -8.78
CA HIS A 235 -19.65 7.07 -9.56
C HIS A 235 -19.36 7.59 -10.99
N THR A 236 -20.24 8.41 -11.55
CA THR A 236 -20.00 9.10 -12.84
C THR A 236 -18.90 10.15 -12.69
N LEU A 237 -18.90 10.89 -11.57
CA LEU A 237 -17.89 11.92 -11.29
C LEU A 237 -16.56 11.36 -10.78
N ARG A 238 -16.60 10.27 -10.00
CA ARG A 238 -15.42 9.56 -9.51
C ARG A 238 -15.65 8.05 -9.61
N PRO A 239 -15.25 7.42 -10.72
CA PRO A 239 -15.32 5.97 -10.87
C PRO A 239 -14.57 5.25 -9.73
N GLY A 240 -15.19 4.20 -9.20
CA GLY A 240 -14.63 3.45 -8.07
C GLY A 240 -14.69 4.16 -6.71
N THR A 241 -15.44 5.26 -6.58
CA THR A 241 -15.75 5.83 -5.25
C THR A 241 -16.52 4.84 -4.38
N THR A 242 -16.30 4.90 -3.08
CA THR A 242 -17.02 4.12 -2.05
C THR A 242 -18.20 4.88 -1.45
N MET A 243 -18.47 6.10 -1.92
CA MET A 243 -19.71 6.81 -1.62
C MET A 243 -20.83 6.15 -2.42
N PRO A 244 -21.82 5.50 -1.79
CA PRO A 244 -22.88 4.85 -2.53
C PRO A 244 -23.83 5.87 -3.18
N GLN A 245 -24.55 5.44 -4.20
CA GLN A 245 -25.67 6.22 -4.74
C GLN A 245 -26.89 6.02 -3.84
N LEU A 246 -27.29 7.10 -3.18
CA LEU A 246 -28.36 7.11 -2.16
C LEU A 246 -29.74 7.45 -2.74
N PHE A 247 -29.78 8.03 -3.94
CA PHE A 247 -31.00 8.51 -4.59
C PHE A 247 -31.21 7.78 -5.93
N ASP A 248 -32.39 7.20 -6.11
CA ASP A 248 -32.82 6.65 -7.41
C ASP A 248 -33.22 7.81 -8.33
N MET A 249 -32.39 8.11 -9.32
CA MET A 249 -32.63 9.21 -10.24
C MET A 249 -33.81 8.98 -11.20
N LYS A 250 -34.41 7.79 -11.23
CA LYS A 250 -35.66 7.53 -11.96
C LYS A 250 -36.88 8.15 -11.28
N LYS A 251 -36.76 8.52 -10.01
CA LYS A 251 -37.83 9.10 -9.20
C LYS A 251 -37.72 10.63 -9.17
N PRO A 252 -38.68 11.38 -9.75
CA PRO A 252 -38.61 12.84 -9.82
C PRO A 252 -38.51 13.54 -8.45
N GLU A 253 -39.13 12.97 -7.41
CA GLU A 253 -39.11 13.50 -6.04
C GLU A 253 -37.68 13.58 -5.45
N ASN A 254 -36.79 12.69 -5.88
CA ASN A 254 -35.40 12.66 -5.40
C ASN A 254 -34.61 13.88 -5.88
N ALA A 255 -34.99 14.51 -7.00
CA ALA A 255 -34.37 15.75 -7.44
C ALA A 255 -34.55 16.89 -6.42
N GLN A 256 -35.73 16.97 -5.77
CA GLN A 256 -35.98 17.96 -4.74
C GLN A 256 -35.21 17.63 -3.44
N GLN A 257 -35.15 16.36 -3.05
CA GLN A 257 -34.36 15.92 -1.89
C GLN A 257 -32.86 16.23 -2.07
N ILE A 258 -32.32 16.02 -3.27
CA ILE A 258 -30.94 16.38 -3.61
C ILE A 258 -30.72 17.89 -3.53
N ALA A 259 -31.65 18.70 -4.06
CA ALA A 259 -31.57 20.15 -3.96
C ALA A 259 -31.61 20.64 -2.50
N ASP A 260 -32.52 20.10 -1.70
CA ASP A 260 -32.65 20.40 -0.27
C ASP A 260 -31.37 20.02 0.49
N LEU A 261 -30.85 18.80 0.27
CA LEU A 261 -29.62 18.32 0.89
C LEU A 261 -28.39 19.17 0.48
N ALA A 262 -28.29 19.54 -0.79
CA ALA A 262 -27.22 20.42 -1.26
C ALA A 262 -27.31 21.81 -0.63
N ALA A 263 -28.51 22.38 -0.46
CA ALA A 263 -28.72 23.64 0.25
C ALA A 263 -28.33 23.54 1.73
N PHE A 264 -28.66 22.44 2.39
CA PHE A 264 -28.23 22.19 3.78
C PHE A 264 -26.70 22.13 3.90
N LEU A 265 -26.04 21.30 3.09
CA LEU A 265 -24.57 21.23 3.08
C LEU A 265 -23.94 22.58 2.69
N GLY A 266 -24.54 23.31 1.76
CA GLY A 266 -24.10 24.66 1.36
C GLY A 266 -24.22 25.69 2.49
N SER A 267 -25.22 25.54 3.37
CA SER A 267 -25.42 26.41 4.54
C SER A 267 -24.45 26.13 5.69
N MET A 268 -23.81 24.96 5.71
CA MET A 268 -22.76 24.63 6.68
C MET A 268 -21.46 25.38 6.32
N SER A 269 -21.33 26.59 6.85
CA SER A 269 -20.24 27.53 6.59
C SER A 269 -19.82 28.20 7.90
N ALA A 270 -18.53 28.44 8.08
CA ALA A 270 -18.02 29.27 9.17
C ALA A 270 -17.97 30.76 8.79
N GLY A 271 -18.45 31.15 7.61
CA GLY A 271 -18.32 32.51 7.06
C GLY A 271 -16.89 32.88 6.66
N SER A 272 -15.94 31.94 6.72
CA SER A 272 -14.55 32.14 6.31
C SER A 272 -14.40 31.70 4.85
N ALA A 273 -14.69 32.60 3.90
CA ALA A 273 -14.30 32.38 2.52
C ALA A 273 -12.78 32.18 2.46
N ALA A 274 -12.32 31.25 1.59
CA ALA A 274 -10.89 31.11 1.36
C ALA A 274 -10.31 32.46 0.88
N PRO A 275 -9.05 32.79 1.25
CA PRO A 275 -8.42 34.03 0.83
C PRO A 275 -8.49 34.22 -0.68
N ALA A 276 -8.58 35.47 -1.13
CA ALA A 276 -8.49 35.80 -2.54
C ALA A 276 -7.17 35.25 -3.11
N GLU A 277 -7.24 34.51 -4.22
CA GLU A 277 -6.04 34.00 -4.87
C GLU A 277 -5.28 35.14 -5.58
N PRO A 278 -3.94 35.06 -5.67
CA PRO A 278 -3.17 35.97 -6.50
C PRO A 278 -3.66 35.96 -7.96
N ALA A 279 -3.42 37.05 -8.67
CA ALA A 279 -3.73 37.13 -10.09
C ALA A 279 -2.99 36.02 -10.85
N THR A 280 -3.73 35.26 -11.65
CA THR A 280 -3.18 34.15 -12.44
C THR A 280 -2.80 34.65 -13.83
N ASP A 281 -1.55 34.45 -14.21
CA ASP A 281 -1.03 34.69 -15.56
C ASP A 281 -0.62 33.38 -16.25
N GLU A 282 -0.26 33.46 -17.54
CA GLU A 282 0.15 32.29 -18.32
C GLU A 282 1.41 31.62 -17.73
N ALA A 283 2.35 32.42 -17.18
CA ALA A 283 3.56 31.91 -16.55
C ALA A 283 3.23 31.02 -15.34
N THR A 284 2.28 31.43 -14.51
CA THR A 284 1.81 30.68 -13.35
C THR A 284 1.12 29.37 -13.76
N ILE A 285 0.31 29.41 -14.83
CA ILE A 285 -0.34 28.22 -15.39
C ILE A 285 0.71 27.22 -15.92
N LEU A 286 1.72 27.70 -16.64
CA LEU A 286 2.82 26.87 -17.13
C LEU A 286 3.63 26.24 -15.98
N ALA A 287 3.96 27.03 -14.95
CA ALA A 287 4.63 26.54 -13.75
C ALA A 287 3.80 25.44 -13.05
N GLY A 288 2.48 25.61 -12.95
CA GLY A 288 1.58 24.61 -12.39
C GLY A 288 1.56 23.30 -13.18
N GLY A 289 1.55 23.38 -14.52
CA GLY A 289 1.70 22.22 -15.38
C GLY A 289 3.03 21.49 -15.16
N ALA A 290 4.12 22.25 -15.03
CA ALA A 290 5.43 21.67 -14.70
C ALA A 290 5.44 20.99 -13.33
N HIS A 291 4.82 21.58 -12.29
CA HIS A 291 4.66 20.95 -10.98
C HIS A 291 3.84 19.66 -11.07
N PHE A 292 2.76 19.64 -11.86
CA PHE A 292 1.94 18.44 -12.07
C PHE A 292 2.76 17.27 -12.62
N HIS A 293 3.61 17.53 -13.61
CA HIS A 293 4.51 16.53 -14.19
C HIS A 293 5.62 16.11 -13.21
N LYS A 294 6.32 17.08 -12.61
CA LYS A 294 7.48 16.86 -11.73
C LYS A 294 7.12 16.10 -10.46
N LEU A 295 5.92 16.34 -9.90
CA LEU A 295 5.44 15.64 -8.70
C LEU A 295 4.82 14.28 -9.01
N GLY A 296 4.71 13.89 -10.28
CA GLY A 296 4.14 12.60 -10.68
C GLY A 296 2.64 12.51 -10.45
N CYS A 297 1.89 13.62 -10.53
CA CYS A 297 0.44 13.62 -10.29
C CYS A 297 -0.32 12.64 -11.21
N ALA A 298 0.23 12.39 -12.40
CA ALA A 298 -0.25 11.39 -13.37
C ALA A 298 -0.25 9.93 -12.85
N ALA A 299 0.38 9.64 -11.71
CA ALA A 299 0.32 8.33 -11.05
C ALA A 299 -1.10 7.97 -10.58
N CYS A 300 -1.83 8.99 -10.12
CA CYS A 300 -3.14 8.83 -9.48
C CYS A 300 -4.23 9.58 -10.23
N HIS A 301 -3.90 10.58 -11.04
CA HIS A 301 -4.86 11.47 -11.70
C HIS A 301 -4.74 11.45 -13.22
N THR A 302 -5.86 11.60 -13.93
CA THR A 302 -5.82 12.02 -15.35
C THR A 302 -5.62 13.53 -15.42
N ALA A 303 -5.17 14.04 -16.57
CA ALA A 303 -5.01 15.47 -16.78
C ALA A 303 -6.34 16.23 -16.65
N PRO A 304 -6.36 17.49 -16.18
CA PRO A 304 -7.58 18.27 -16.03
C PRO A 304 -8.34 18.53 -17.35
N SER A 305 -7.65 18.44 -18.49
CA SER A 305 -8.26 18.54 -19.82
C SER A 305 -8.87 17.22 -20.33
N GLN A 306 -8.69 16.12 -19.59
CA GLN A 306 -9.17 14.79 -19.97
C GLN A 306 -10.46 14.45 -19.22
N ALA A 307 -11.60 14.59 -19.91
CA ALA A 307 -12.90 14.26 -19.35
C ALA A 307 -13.22 12.75 -19.34
N THR A 308 -12.55 11.95 -20.18
CA THR A 308 -12.74 10.50 -20.22
C THR A 308 -12.00 9.84 -19.05
N PRO A 309 -12.69 9.09 -18.18
CA PRO A 309 -12.04 8.39 -17.08
C PRO A 309 -11.08 7.32 -17.56
N ASP A 310 -9.95 7.17 -16.86
CA ASP A 310 -9.01 6.07 -17.04
C ASP A 310 -9.35 4.94 -16.06
N LEU A 311 -10.29 4.08 -16.46
CA LEU A 311 -10.75 2.96 -15.66
C LEU A 311 -9.70 1.84 -15.55
N GLU A 312 -8.88 1.66 -16.60
CA GLU A 312 -7.85 0.62 -16.65
C GLU A 312 -6.78 0.85 -15.58
N ASN A 313 -6.24 2.07 -15.50
CA ASN A 313 -5.25 2.43 -14.49
C ASN A 313 -5.89 2.99 -13.21
N ARG A 314 -7.22 3.03 -13.16
CA ARG A 314 -8.03 3.52 -12.03
C ARG A 314 -7.62 4.93 -11.58
N ARG A 315 -7.29 5.84 -12.51
CA ARG A 315 -6.87 7.22 -12.18
C ARG A 315 -8.09 8.11 -11.95
N ILE A 316 -7.99 8.99 -10.95
CA ILE A 316 -9.06 9.92 -10.55
C ILE A 316 -9.09 11.09 -11.53
N PRO A 317 -10.24 11.35 -12.18
CA PRO A 317 -10.34 12.44 -13.13
C PRO A 317 -10.30 13.82 -12.45
N LEU A 318 -9.51 14.74 -13.02
CA LEU A 318 -9.38 16.12 -12.53
C LEU A 318 -10.17 17.13 -13.37
N ASN A 319 -10.91 16.70 -14.37
CA ASN A 319 -11.64 17.61 -15.27
C ASN A 319 -12.77 18.40 -14.62
N ASN A 320 -13.20 18.01 -13.42
CA ASN A 320 -14.30 18.64 -12.67
C ASN A 320 -13.81 19.54 -11.52
N VAL A 321 -12.51 19.86 -11.41
CA VAL A 321 -11.98 20.63 -10.26
C VAL A 321 -12.62 22.02 -10.13
N THR A 322 -12.84 22.72 -11.25
CA THR A 322 -13.47 24.06 -11.25
C THR A 322 -14.95 24.02 -10.92
N ALA A 323 -15.63 22.94 -11.31
CA ALA A 323 -17.00 22.70 -10.88
C ALA A 323 -17.06 22.38 -9.38
N LYS A 324 -16.09 21.62 -8.85
CA LYS A 324 -16.09 21.16 -7.47
C LYS A 324 -15.84 22.25 -6.44
N PHE A 325 -14.74 22.97 -6.59
CA PHE A 325 -14.24 23.86 -5.54
C PHE A 325 -14.70 25.31 -5.73
N LYS A 326 -15.04 25.98 -4.63
CA LYS A 326 -15.17 27.44 -4.59
C LYS A 326 -13.80 28.10 -4.77
N THR A 327 -13.78 29.38 -5.11
CA THR A 327 -12.54 30.17 -5.25
C THR A 327 -11.66 30.04 -4.00
N GLY A 328 -10.36 29.79 -4.18
CA GLY A 328 -9.39 29.61 -3.09
C GLY A 328 -9.44 28.25 -2.36
N ALA A 329 -10.55 27.50 -2.48
CA ALA A 329 -10.73 26.26 -1.74
C ALA A 329 -9.83 25.11 -2.24
N LEU A 330 -9.47 25.10 -3.53
CA LEU A 330 -8.52 24.14 -4.08
C LEU A 330 -7.10 24.35 -3.50
N THR A 331 -6.62 25.59 -3.48
CA THR A 331 -5.33 25.94 -2.85
C THR A 331 -5.30 25.54 -1.36
N ALA A 332 -6.39 25.80 -0.63
CA ALA A 332 -6.53 25.38 0.77
C ALA A 332 -6.53 23.84 0.91
N PHE A 333 -7.21 23.12 0.02
CA PHE A 333 -7.19 21.66 0.00
C PHE A 333 -5.78 21.09 -0.26
N LEU A 334 -5.02 21.68 -1.18
CA LEU A 334 -3.66 21.26 -1.53
C LEU A 334 -2.64 21.47 -0.39
N LYS A 335 -2.95 22.30 0.62
CA LYS A 335 -2.11 22.50 1.81
C LYS A 335 -2.10 21.28 2.72
N ASP A 336 -3.28 20.72 3.00
CA ASP A 336 -3.40 19.52 3.81
C ASP A 336 -4.70 18.77 3.44
N PRO A 337 -4.64 17.87 2.45
CA PRO A 337 -5.80 17.05 2.08
C PRO A 337 -6.32 16.18 3.23
N SER A 338 -5.44 15.79 4.16
CA SER A 338 -5.77 14.88 5.27
C SER A 338 -6.68 15.54 6.31
N ALA A 339 -6.63 16.87 6.44
CA ALA A 339 -7.57 17.66 7.25
C ALA A 339 -9.03 17.54 6.77
N TYR A 340 -9.27 17.09 5.54
CA TYR A 340 -10.61 16.87 4.99
C TYR A 340 -10.96 15.40 4.81
N ALA A 341 -9.97 14.53 4.59
CA ALA A 341 -10.20 13.11 4.36
C ALA A 341 -9.04 12.25 4.91
N PRO A 342 -9.00 12.04 6.24
CA PRO A 342 -7.83 11.47 6.92
C PRO A 342 -7.49 10.02 6.54
N HIS A 343 -8.48 9.22 6.07
CA HIS A 343 -8.29 7.81 5.72
C HIS A 343 -8.54 7.48 4.24
N ARG A 344 -9.12 8.42 3.48
CA ARG A 344 -9.54 8.20 2.09
C ARG A 344 -9.25 9.43 1.25
N GLY A 345 -8.02 9.60 0.77
CA GLY A 345 -7.67 10.84 0.10
C GLY A 345 -6.34 10.88 -0.64
N MET A 346 -6.14 12.02 -1.29
CA MET A 346 -4.85 12.45 -1.83
C MET A 346 -3.87 12.61 -0.66
N PRO A 347 -2.63 12.10 -0.75
CA PRO A 347 -1.65 12.27 0.33
C PRO A 347 -1.13 13.71 0.38
N ASN A 348 -0.49 14.09 1.49
CA ASN A 348 0.05 15.44 1.65
C ASN A 348 1.44 15.54 1.00
N PHE A 349 1.56 16.27 -0.11
CA PHE A 349 2.83 16.48 -0.82
C PHE A 349 3.75 17.52 -0.15
N GLN A 350 3.31 18.14 0.94
CA GLN A 350 4.02 19.21 1.65
C GLN A 350 4.41 20.34 0.70
N LEU A 351 3.42 20.79 -0.09
CA LEU A 351 3.57 21.85 -1.07
C LEU A 351 3.78 23.19 -0.36
N ASN A 352 4.73 23.99 -0.85
CA ASN A 352 4.87 25.39 -0.42
C ASN A 352 3.77 26.28 -1.05
N ASP A 353 3.68 27.55 -0.66
CA ASP A 353 2.63 28.46 -1.15
C ASP A 353 2.63 28.67 -2.67
N GLU A 354 3.81 28.79 -3.28
CA GLU A 354 3.97 28.98 -4.73
C GLU A 354 3.54 27.73 -5.51
N GLU A 355 3.96 26.55 -5.04
CA GLU A 355 3.58 25.26 -5.64
C GLU A 355 2.07 25.07 -5.59
N ARG A 356 1.43 25.40 -4.45
CA ARG A 356 -0.03 25.30 -4.32
C ARG A 356 -0.75 26.25 -5.26
N HIS A 357 -0.33 27.51 -5.31
CA HIS A 357 -0.96 28.52 -6.14
C HIS A 357 -0.85 28.16 -7.63
N SER A 358 0.36 27.86 -8.10
CA SER A 358 0.58 27.48 -9.50
C SER A 358 -0.17 26.21 -9.90
N LEU A 359 -0.18 25.17 -9.06
CA LEU A 359 -0.99 23.97 -9.29
C LEU A 359 -2.48 24.29 -9.36
N SER A 360 -3.01 25.09 -8.43
CA SER A 360 -4.41 25.52 -8.43
C SER A 360 -4.77 26.27 -9.73
N ALA A 361 -3.91 27.20 -10.15
CA ALA A 361 -4.05 27.95 -11.40
C ALA A 361 -4.10 27.03 -12.62
N PHE A 362 -3.13 26.10 -12.76
CA PHE A 362 -3.10 25.15 -13.86
C PHE A 362 -4.34 24.26 -13.91
N LEU A 363 -4.67 23.65 -12.77
CA LEU A 363 -5.82 22.74 -12.66
C LEU A 363 -7.13 23.46 -13.00
N THR A 364 -7.29 24.70 -12.53
CA THR A 364 -8.45 25.53 -12.80
C THR A 364 -8.52 25.91 -14.29
N ALA A 365 -7.43 26.44 -14.84
CA ALA A 365 -7.38 26.93 -16.21
C ALA A 365 -7.57 25.84 -17.27
N LYS A 366 -7.17 24.59 -16.98
CA LYS A 366 -7.25 23.47 -17.93
C LYS A 366 -8.42 22.51 -17.67
N SER A 367 -9.21 22.73 -16.63
CA SER A 367 -10.37 21.90 -16.30
C SER A 367 -11.43 21.97 -17.39
N THR A 368 -11.98 20.82 -17.78
CA THR A 368 -13.15 20.73 -18.68
C THR A 368 -14.31 20.02 -18.00
N PRO A 369 -15.11 20.73 -17.17
CA PRO A 369 -16.15 20.10 -16.38
C PRO A 369 -17.20 19.39 -17.23
N LYS A 370 -17.58 18.20 -16.79
CA LYS A 370 -18.68 17.41 -17.34
C LYS A 370 -19.48 16.85 -16.18
N LEU A 371 -20.49 17.59 -15.75
CA LEU A 371 -21.38 17.18 -14.68
C LEU A 371 -22.61 16.45 -15.24
N PRO A 372 -23.11 15.43 -14.52
CA PRO A 372 -24.46 14.91 -14.71
C PRO A 372 -25.51 16.01 -14.75
N ALA A 373 -26.52 15.85 -15.61
CA ALA A 373 -27.65 16.77 -15.66
C ALA A 373 -28.58 16.50 -14.47
N VAL A 374 -28.71 17.50 -13.58
CA VAL A 374 -29.62 17.46 -12.43
C VAL A 374 -30.55 18.67 -12.54
N ALA A 375 -31.84 18.47 -12.24
CA ALA A 375 -32.82 19.55 -12.30
C ALA A 375 -32.43 20.73 -11.38
N GLU A 376 -32.49 21.95 -11.91
CA GLU A 376 -32.21 23.16 -11.12
C GLU A 376 -33.42 23.56 -10.28
N LEU A 377 -33.57 22.87 -9.15
CA LEU A 377 -34.60 23.15 -8.16
C LEU A 377 -34.04 24.02 -7.03
N LYS A 378 -34.90 24.85 -6.43
CA LYS A 378 -34.56 25.62 -5.23
C LYS A 378 -34.60 24.68 -4.02
N GLY A 379 -33.45 24.51 -3.36
CA GLY A 379 -33.35 23.73 -2.13
C GLY A 379 -33.78 24.48 -0.87
N ASP A 380 -34.16 23.72 0.14
CA ASP A 380 -34.45 24.17 1.51
C ASP A 380 -33.54 23.46 2.51
N ALA A 381 -32.73 24.22 3.24
CA ALA A 381 -31.74 23.68 4.17
C ALA A 381 -32.36 22.95 5.37
N ALA A 382 -33.57 23.30 5.81
CA ALA A 382 -34.24 22.62 6.90
C ALA A 382 -34.68 21.22 6.46
N ARG A 383 -35.32 21.11 5.29
CA ARG A 383 -35.64 19.80 4.68
C ARG A 383 -34.38 19.01 4.35
N GLY A 384 -33.32 19.67 3.89
CA GLY A 384 -32.04 19.01 3.60
C GLY A 384 -31.39 18.36 4.83
N LYS A 385 -31.55 18.97 6.00
CA LYS A 385 -31.11 18.38 7.28
C LYS A 385 -31.88 17.10 7.60
N GLU A 386 -33.19 17.08 7.34
CA GLU A 386 -34.03 15.88 7.51
C GLU A 386 -33.64 14.78 6.52
N VAL A 387 -33.36 15.13 5.26
CA VAL A 387 -32.84 14.20 4.24
C VAL A 387 -31.50 13.60 4.68
N ALA A 388 -30.58 14.41 5.19
CA ALA A 388 -29.29 13.92 5.69
C ALA A 388 -29.44 12.90 6.84
N ALA A 389 -30.44 13.11 7.71
CA ALA A 389 -30.77 12.19 8.79
C ALA A 389 -31.42 10.89 8.26
N ALA A 390 -32.37 11.01 7.33
CA ALA A 390 -33.09 9.89 6.73
C ALA A 390 -32.17 8.95 5.93
N HIS A 391 -31.15 9.49 5.26
CA HIS A 391 -30.13 8.70 4.54
C HIS A 391 -28.92 8.35 5.39
N HIS A 392 -28.96 8.63 6.70
CA HIS A 392 -27.94 8.28 7.67
C HIS A 392 -26.51 8.75 7.35
N CYS A 393 -26.37 9.93 6.73
CA CYS A 393 -25.08 10.45 6.28
C CYS A 393 -24.03 10.54 7.42
N PHE A 394 -24.46 10.76 8.66
CA PHE A 394 -23.60 10.92 9.84
C PHE A 394 -22.90 9.62 10.28
N TYR A 395 -23.35 8.42 9.86
CA TYR A 395 -22.64 7.17 10.19
C TYR A 395 -21.30 7.04 9.46
N CYS A 396 -21.20 7.65 8.29
CA CYS A 396 -19.99 7.63 7.47
C CYS A 396 -19.22 8.95 7.58
N HIS A 397 -19.94 10.08 7.59
CA HIS A 397 -19.37 11.43 7.58
C HIS A 397 -19.43 12.08 8.96
N ALA A 398 -18.26 12.30 9.57
CA ALA A 398 -18.17 13.14 10.76
C ALA A 398 -18.42 14.63 10.41
N GLY A 399 -18.97 15.38 11.37
CA GLY A 399 -19.30 16.80 11.23
C GLY A 399 -20.78 17.10 10.98
N LEU A 400 -21.63 16.07 10.87
CA LEU A 400 -23.09 16.24 10.78
C LEU A 400 -23.76 16.12 12.16
N PRO A 401 -24.91 16.79 12.39
CA PRO A 401 -25.70 16.59 13.61
C PRO A 401 -26.18 15.14 13.72
N THR A 402 -25.89 14.48 14.84
CA THR A 402 -26.38 13.12 15.12
C THR A 402 -27.84 13.17 15.58
N PRO A 403 -28.76 12.39 14.98
CA PRO A 403 -30.13 12.27 15.48
C PRO A 403 -30.20 11.57 16.84
N SER A 404 -31.27 11.83 17.60
CA SER A 404 -31.44 11.40 19.00
C SER A 404 -31.66 9.89 19.18
N GLU A 405 -32.31 9.22 18.23
CA GLU A 405 -32.58 7.78 18.25
C GLU A 405 -32.53 7.23 16.84
N LEU A 406 -31.68 6.23 16.61
CA LEU A 406 -31.58 5.53 15.34
C LEU A 406 -31.29 4.07 15.57
N THR A 407 -32.12 3.23 14.98
CA THR A 407 -31.98 1.77 15.03
C THR A 407 -31.40 1.29 13.71
N VAL A 408 -30.15 0.81 13.75
CA VAL A 408 -29.54 0.11 12.62
C VAL A 408 -29.74 -1.40 12.77
N PRO A 409 -29.87 -2.16 11.68
CA PRO A 409 -29.94 -3.62 11.77
C PRO A 409 -28.66 -4.20 12.39
N SER A 410 -28.82 -5.17 13.31
CA SER A 410 -27.70 -5.91 13.90
C SER A 410 -26.83 -6.60 12.83
N MET A 411 -25.51 -6.55 13.01
CA MET A 411 -24.55 -7.24 12.14
C MET A 411 -24.79 -8.75 12.13
N GLN A 412 -25.10 -9.33 13.29
CA GLN A 412 -25.39 -10.76 13.44
C GLN A 412 -26.60 -11.16 12.58
N LYS A 413 -27.61 -10.30 12.51
CA LYS A 413 -28.81 -10.52 11.69
C LYS A 413 -28.49 -10.60 10.19
N ILE A 414 -27.59 -9.75 9.69
CA ILE A 414 -27.23 -9.80 8.26
C ILE A 414 -26.37 -11.01 7.93
N PHE A 415 -25.45 -11.44 8.82
CA PHE A 415 -24.65 -12.64 8.59
C PHE A 415 -25.48 -13.94 8.66
N ALA A 416 -26.64 -13.92 9.31
CA ALA A 416 -27.60 -15.02 9.26
C ALA A 416 -28.45 -15.07 7.97
N ALA A 417 -28.41 -14.02 7.15
CA ALA A 417 -29.18 -13.92 5.91
C ALA A 417 -28.42 -14.43 4.68
N ASP A 418 -29.15 -14.74 3.61
CA ASP A 418 -28.58 -15.14 2.32
C ASP A 418 -28.33 -13.91 1.43
N TRP A 419 -27.07 -13.47 1.39
CA TRP A 419 -26.63 -12.27 0.66
C TRP A 419 -26.79 -12.41 -0.87
N SER A 420 -26.96 -13.63 -1.39
CA SER A 420 -27.19 -13.86 -2.81
C SER A 420 -28.63 -13.57 -3.24
N LYS A 421 -29.58 -13.59 -2.29
CA LYS A 421 -31.02 -13.49 -2.57
C LYS A 421 -31.61 -12.12 -2.28
N SER A 422 -31.03 -11.37 -1.33
CA SER A 422 -31.60 -10.10 -0.89
C SER A 422 -30.55 -9.17 -0.26
N GLY A 423 -30.88 -7.89 -0.16
CA GLY A 423 -30.02 -6.86 0.43
C GLY A 423 -29.03 -6.24 -0.56
N CYS A 424 -28.13 -5.40 -0.04
CA CYS A 424 -27.21 -4.55 -0.83
C CYS A 424 -26.24 -5.32 -1.74
N VAL A 425 -26.02 -6.61 -1.45
CA VAL A 425 -25.09 -7.49 -2.20
C VAL A 425 -25.81 -8.21 -3.34
N SER A 426 -27.12 -8.45 -3.21
CA SER A 426 -27.90 -9.18 -4.22
C SER A 426 -27.95 -8.44 -5.56
N ALA A 427 -28.11 -9.18 -6.66
CA ALA A 427 -28.13 -8.61 -8.01
C ALA A 427 -29.37 -7.73 -8.29
N SER A 428 -30.44 -7.88 -7.52
CA SER A 428 -31.61 -7.00 -7.59
C SER A 428 -31.35 -5.73 -6.78
N GLU A 429 -30.93 -4.66 -7.46
CA GLU A 429 -30.81 -3.34 -6.86
C GLU A 429 -32.20 -2.70 -6.72
N ASP A 430 -33.00 -3.21 -5.77
CA ASP A 430 -34.16 -2.49 -5.28
C ASP A 430 -33.67 -1.30 -4.43
N GLN A 431 -33.38 -0.19 -5.12
CA GLN A 431 -32.86 1.04 -4.54
C GLN A 431 -33.85 1.70 -3.56
N GLU A 432 -35.11 1.22 -3.47
CA GLU A 432 -36.08 1.70 -2.48
C GLU A 432 -35.72 1.31 -1.05
N LYS A 433 -34.99 0.20 -0.85
CA LYS A 433 -34.72 -0.38 0.48
C LYS A 433 -33.24 -0.41 0.86
N ALA A 434 -32.35 -0.14 -0.09
CA ALA A 434 -30.91 -0.21 0.11
C ALA A 434 -30.15 0.77 -0.81
N PRO A 435 -29.03 1.34 -0.35
CA PRO A 435 -28.19 2.19 -1.19
C PRO A 435 -27.49 1.38 -2.28
N ALA A 436 -27.31 1.98 -3.46
CA ALA A 436 -26.60 1.33 -4.57
C ALA A 436 -25.09 1.44 -4.40
N LEU A 437 -24.47 0.34 -3.98
CA LEU A 437 -23.03 0.22 -3.70
C LEU A 437 -22.15 0.10 -4.96
N HIS A 438 -22.73 -0.02 -6.15
CA HIS A 438 -22.01 -0.20 -7.43
C HIS A 438 -21.01 -1.37 -7.41
N LEU A 439 -21.42 -2.49 -6.82
CA LEU A 439 -20.61 -3.70 -6.74
C LEU A 439 -20.53 -4.38 -8.11
N THR A 440 -19.31 -4.71 -8.54
CA THR A 440 -19.12 -5.61 -9.68
C THR A 440 -19.59 -7.03 -9.31
N GLU A 441 -19.82 -7.88 -10.30
CA GLU A 441 -20.15 -9.29 -10.04
C GLU A 441 -19.07 -9.99 -9.20
N ALA A 442 -17.78 -9.69 -9.46
CA ALA A 442 -16.68 -10.21 -8.66
C ALA A 442 -16.73 -9.73 -7.20
N ASP A 443 -17.10 -8.46 -6.96
CA ASP A 443 -17.26 -7.94 -5.59
C ASP A 443 -18.43 -8.62 -4.87
N ARG A 444 -19.56 -8.87 -5.57
CA ARG A 444 -20.71 -9.61 -5.00
C ARG A 444 -20.32 -11.03 -4.62
N GLN A 445 -19.62 -11.74 -5.50
CA GLN A 445 -19.13 -13.09 -5.22
C GLN A 445 -18.19 -13.12 -4.02
N ALA A 446 -17.29 -12.14 -3.91
CA ALA A 446 -16.39 -12.01 -2.77
C ALA A 446 -17.15 -11.78 -1.46
N LEU A 447 -18.11 -10.84 -1.44
CA LEU A 447 -18.94 -10.56 -0.28
C LEU A 447 -19.80 -11.77 0.12
N ILE A 448 -20.37 -12.51 -0.84
CA ILE A 448 -21.13 -13.75 -0.59
C ILE A 448 -20.22 -14.87 -0.04
N ALA A 449 -18.96 -14.96 -0.50
CA ALA A 449 -18.01 -15.91 0.05
C ALA A 449 -17.67 -15.57 1.50
N PHE A 450 -17.45 -14.28 1.79
CA PHE A 450 -17.17 -13.79 3.14
C PHE A 450 -18.36 -13.91 4.09
N SER A 451 -19.60 -13.70 3.64
CA SER A 451 -20.77 -13.82 4.52
C SER A 451 -20.90 -15.20 5.17
N LYS A 452 -20.32 -16.24 4.55
CA LYS A 452 -20.30 -17.62 5.05
C LYS A 452 -19.23 -17.89 6.11
N THR A 453 -18.30 -16.96 6.33
CA THR A 453 -17.21 -17.12 7.32
C THR A 453 -17.57 -16.59 8.71
N GLY A 454 -18.68 -15.86 8.85
CA GLY A 454 -19.03 -15.15 10.07
C GLY A 454 -18.21 -13.87 10.29
N THR A 455 -18.35 -13.27 11.47
CA THR A 455 -17.81 -11.94 11.80
C THR A 455 -16.44 -11.96 12.46
N ASP A 456 -15.99 -13.09 13.00
CA ASP A 456 -14.84 -13.15 13.91
C ASP A 456 -13.55 -12.60 13.28
N SER A 457 -13.33 -12.91 12.00
CA SER A 457 -12.16 -12.42 11.26
C SER A 457 -12.09 -10.89 11.20
N LEU A 458 -13.20 -10.14 11.32
CA LEU A 458 -13.18 -8.68 11.34
C LEU A 458 -12.44 -8.12 12.56
N GLY A 459 -12.46 -8.88 13.67
CA GLY A 459 -11.76 -8.57 14.92
C GLY A 459 -10.26 -8.89 14.92
N ASN A 460 -9.74 -9.47 13.82
CA ASN A 460 -8.34 -9.90 13.70
C ASN A 460 -7.54 -8.92 12.81
N ASN A 461 -6.67 -8.11 13.40
CA ASN A 461 -5.77 -7.23 12.66
C ASN A 461 -4.39 -7.88 12.41
N ASP A 462 -4.33 -8.79 11.44
CA ASP A 462 -3.04 -9.23 10.89
C ASP A 462 -2.33 -8.02 10.26
N LYS A 463 -1.22 -7.59 10.90
CA LYS A 463 -0.48 -6.39 10.52
C LYS A 463 0.23 -6.52 9.18
N ALA A 464 0.69 -7.72 8.82
CA ALA A 464 1.36 -7.98 7.56
C ALA A 464 0.35 -7.94 6.39
N GLU A 465 -0.80 -8.60 6.53
CA GLU A 465 -1.90 -8.51 5.56
C GLU A 465 -2.45 -7.09 5.48
N ALA A 466 -2.54 -6.36 6.60
CA ALA A 466 -2.98 -4.97 6.59
C ALA A 466 -2.03 -4.06 5.81
N ALA A 467 -0.71 -4.21 5.99
CA ALA A 467 0.26 -3.47 5.19
C ALA A 467 0.20 -3.80 3.70
N GLU A 468 -0.02 -5.08 3.35
CA GLU A 468 -0.19 -5.49 1.96
C GLU A 468 -1.44 -4.84 1.33
N ARG A 469 -2.59 -4.87 2.01
CA ARG A 469 -3.80 -4.18 1.53
C ARG A 469 -3.59 -2.68 1.37
N LYS A 470 -2.96 -2.04 2.37
CA LYS A 470 -2.72 -0.59 2.35
C LYS A 470 -1.70 -0.16 1.30
N PHE A 471 -0.72 -1.00 0.97
CA PHE A 471 0.19 -0.77 -0.16
C PHE A 471 -0.59 -0.56 -1.47
N HIS A 472 -1.61 -1.37 -1.73
CA HIS A 472 -2.46 -1.25 -2.92
C HIS A 472 -3.52 -0.14 -2.78
N SER A 473 -4.19 -0.03 -1.63
CA SER A 473 -5.28 0.95 -1.47
C SER A 473 -4.80 2.40 -1.46
N LEU A 474 -3.58 2.64 -0.96
CA LEU A 474 -2.92 3.96 -0.98
C LEU A 474 -2.11 4.18 -2.26
N ARG A 475 -2.11 3.19 -3.17
CA ARG A 475 -1.47 3.24 -4.48
C ARG A 475 0.05 3.43 -4.46
N CYS A 476 0.72 2.80 -3.49
CA CYS A 476 2.19 2.82 -3.42
C CYS A 476 2.82 2.24 -4.71
N ASP A 477 2.18 1.25 -5.31
CA ASP A 477 2.48 0.62 -6.60
C ASP A 477 2.34 1.56 -7.82
N SER A 478 1.68 2.71 -7.66
CA SER A 478 1.61 3.70 -8.73
C SER A 478 2.93 4.45 -8.91
N CYS A 479 3.72 4.58 -7.82
CA CYS A 479 5.01 5.27 -7.82
C CYS A 479 6.20 4.32 -7.68
N HIS A 480 6.06 3.24 -6.91
CA HIS A 480 7.14 2.34 -6.57
C HIS A 480 6.99 0.97 -7.23
N SER A 481 8.09 0.47 -7.80
CA SER A 481 8.16 -0.93 -8.24
C SER A 481 8.33 -1.87 -7.05
N ARG A 482 7.83 -3.10 -7.19
CA ARG A 482 7.92 -4.14 -6.16
C ARG A 482 7.95 -5.51 -6.82
N ASP A 483 8.89 -6.35 -6.42
CA ASP A 483 9.01 -7.75 -6.89
C ASP A 483 9.06 -7.92 -8.40
N ALA A 484 9.87 -7.06 -9.05
CA ALA A 484 9.99 -6.96 -10.50
C ALA A 484 8.72 -6.49 -11.23
N MET A 485 7.65 -6.11 -10.51
CA MET A 485 6.52 -5.40 -11.10
C MET A 485 6.86 -3.91 -11.23
N PRO A 486 6.71 -3.33 -12.43
CA PRO A 486 6.97 -1.90 -12.66
C PRO A 486 5.91 -1.04 -11.97
N ALA A 487 6.27 0.21 -11.67
CA ALA A 487 5.30 1.18 -11.16
C ALA A 487 4.38 1.65 -12.30
N LEU A 488 3.14 2.06 -11.98
CA LEU A 488 2.24 2.64 -13.00
C LEU A 488 2.85 3.85 -13.71
N LEU A 489 3.56 4.71 -12.97
CA LEU A 489 4.23 5.89 -13.53
C LEU A 489 5.24 5.56 -14.64
N ASP A 490 5.81 4.35 -14.66
CA ASP A 490 6.78 3.95 -15.69
C ASP A 490 6.17 4.01 -17.10
N ARG A 491 4.83 3.90 -17.19
CA ARG A 491 4.07 4.05 -18.45
C ARG A 491 3.25 5.33 -18.57
N THR A 492 2.81 5.94 -17.45
CA THR A 492 1.92 7.12 -17.51
C THR A 492 2.63 8.46 -17.38
N HIS A 493 3.89 8.52 -16.92
CA HIS A 493 4.57 9.81 -16.67
C HIS A 493 4.80 10.60 -17.97
N SER A 494 5.13 9.92 -19.06
CA SER A 494 5.37 10.51 -20.38
C SER A 494 4.15 11.22 -20.95
N GLU A 495 2.93 10.82 -20.57
CA GLU A 495 1.67 11.48 -20.98
C GLU A 495 1.63 12.97 -20.63
N THR A 496 2.43 13.38 -19.63
CA THR A 496 2.47 14.74 -19.11
C THR A 496 3.77 15.48 -19.43
N GLN A 497 4.66 14.87 -20.21
CA GLN A 497 5.98 15.44 -20.53
C GLN A 497 5.87 16.79 -21.26
N SER A 498 4.84 16.99 -22.07
CA SER A 498 4.61 18.26 -22.76
C SER A 498 4.42 19.45 -21.81
N LEU A 499 4.03 19.20 -20.54
CA LEU A 499 3.85 20.26 -19.55
C LEU A 499 5.17 20.92 -19.10
N THR A 500 6.32 20.32 -19.38
CA THR A 500 7.64 20.90 -19.10
C THR A 500 8.37 21.45 -20.32
N ALA A 501 7.72 21.45 -21.50
CA ALA A 501 8.36 21.86 -22.76
C ALA A 501 8.88 23.31 -22.77
N HIS A 502 8.34 24.17 -21.90
CA HIS A 502 8.76 25.57 -21.75
C HIS A 502 10.02 25.74 -20.87
N ILE A 503 10.53 24.66 -20.26
CA ILE A 503 11.69 24.68 -19.37
C ILE A 503 12.91 24.15 -20.12
N ALA A 504 13.89 25.04 -20.37
CA ALA A 504 15.17 24.64 -20.94
C ALA A 504 15.89 23.62 -20.03
N GLY A 505 16.44 22.56 -20.62
CA GLY A 505 17.18 21.53 -19.87
C GLY A 505 16.32 20.67 -18.93
N ALA A 506 14.99 20.64 -19.10
CA ALA A 506 14.10 19.87 -18.22
C ALA A 506 14.48 18.38 -18.09
N ASN A 507 15.13 17.81 -19.12
CA ASN A 507 15.58 16.42 -19.19
C ASN A 507 17.06 16.23 -18.80
N GLU A 508 17.82 17.30 -18.56
CA GLU A 508 19.26 17.27 -18.23
C GLU A 508 19.48 17.06 -16.73
N LYS A 509 18.80 16.07 -16.13
CA LYS A 509 18.75 15.88 -14.67
C LYS A 509 19.51 14.65 -14.19
N VAL A 510 20.03 14.78 -12.97
CA VAL A 510 20.46 13.67 -12.11
C VAL A 510 19.36 12.62 -12.05
N ASP A 511 19.72 11.35 -11.97
CA ASP A 511 18.81 10.21 -11.89
C ASP A 511 17.56 10.47 -11.02
N GLN A 512 16.39 10.45 -11.67
CA GLN A 512 15.06 10.65 -11.06
C GLN A 512 14.37 9.32 -10.71
N SER A 513 15.11 8.21 -10.66
CA SER A 513 14.58 6.89 -10.31
C SER A 513 13.98 6.87 -8.90
N ARG A 514 12.83 6.22 -8.77
CA ARG A 514 12.13 6.03 -7.50
C ARG A 514 12.64 4.77 -6.81
N PRO A 515 12.72 4.74 -5.46
CA PRO A 515 13.16 3.55 -4.75
C PRO A 515 12.17 2.40 -4.96
N HIS A 516 12.68 1.19 -5.21
CA HIS A 516 11.86 -0.03 -5.20
C HIS A 516 11.49 -0.43 -3.76
N MET A 517 10.36 -1.12 -3.60
CA MET A 517 9.83 -1.50 -2.28
C MET A 517 9.91 -3.01 -1.98
N SER A 518 10.55 -3.81 -2.83
CA SER A 518 10.62 -5.28 -2.69
C SER A 518 11.10 -5.77 -1.32
N PHE A 519 12.06 -5.03 -0.73
CA PHE A 519 12.69 -5.38 0.54
C PHE A 519 12.60 -4.26 1.58
N ILE A 520 11.58 -3.43 1.52
CA ILE A 520 11.53 -2.20 2.32
C ILE A 520 11.63 -2.47 3.84
N GLY A 521 10.99 -3.54 4.35
CA GLY A 521 11.02 -3.90 5.78
C GLY A 521 12.33 -4.52 6.26
N GLU A 522 13.03 -5.22 5.37
CA GLU A 522 14.38 -5.73 5.62
C GLU A 522 15.44 -4.63 5.49
N MET A 523 15.23 -3.69 4.58
CA MET A 523 16.14 -2.57 4.34
C MET A 523 16.08 -1.54 5.46
N LEU A 524 14.88 -1.05 5.76
CA LEU A 524 14.68 0.12 6.62
C LEU A 524 14.21 -0.29 8.01
N ARG A 525 14.66 0.45 9.01
CA ARG A 525 14.11 0.38 10.37
C ARG A 525 12.66 0.88 10.38
N ALA A 526 11.80 0.26 11.20
CA ALA A 526 10.39 0.64 11.25
C ALA A 526 10.19 2.08 11.73
N SER A 527 10.95 2.53 12.72
CA SER A 527 10.94 3.93 13.17
C SER A 527 11.29 4.90 12.03
N TYR A 528 12.28 4.58 11.21
CA TYR A 528 12.63 5.39 10.03
C TYR A 528 11.52 5.35 8.97
N MET A 529 10.97 4.17 8.65
CA MET A 529 9.84 4.04 7.72
C MET A 529 8.65 4.89 8.17
N GLN A 530 8.33 4.87 9.47
CA GLN A 530 7.26 5.69 10.03
C GLN A 530 7.52 7.18 9.80
N SER A 531 8.74 7.68 10.03
CA SER A 531 9.08 9.09 9.76
C SER A 531 9.02 9.47 8.28
N VAL A 532 9.39 8.54 7.38
CA VAL A 532 9.25 8.76 5.93
C VAL A 532 7.78 8.87 5.55
N ILE A 533 6.97 7.89 5.97
CA ILE A 533 5.56 7.78 5.58
C ILE A 533 4.73 8.89 6.24
N SER A 534 5.07 9.31 7.46
CA SER A 534 4.39 10.43 8.13
C SER A 534 4.73 11.79 7.51
N GLY A 535 5.80 11.87 6.72
CA GLY A 535 6.35 13.12 6.21
C GLY A 535 7.15 13.91 7.25
N SER A 536 7.48 13.34 8.41
CA SER A 536 8.15 14.04 9.50
C SER A 536 9.68 14.07 9.41
N LEU A 537 10.27 13.47 8.37
CA LEU A 537 11.72 13.55 8.15
C LEU A 537 12.15 15.00 7.88
N THR A 538 13.06 15.51 8.70
CA THR A 538 13.69 16.83 8.54
C THR A 538 14.68 16.83 7.38
N THR A 539 15.51 15.79 7.30
CA THR A 539 16.49 15.61 6.22
C THR A 539 15.98 14.61 5.19
N LYS A 540 15.75 15.08 3.95
CA LYS A 540 15.35 14.20 2.85
C LYS A 540 16.56 13.40 2.36
N PRO A 541 16.48 12.06 2.25
CA PRO A 541 17.60 11.23 1.80
C PRO A 541 17.95 11.43 0.32
N ARG A 542 17.01 11.96 -0.48
CA ARG A 542 17.16 12.19 -1.92
C ARG A 542 16.65 13.59 -2.30
N PRO A 543 17.36 14.66 -1.89
CA PRO A 543 16.89 16.04 -2.08
C PRO A 543 16.84 16.49 -3.55
N TRP A 544 17.50 15.77 -4.47
CA TRP A 544 17.53 16.07 -5.90
C TRP A 544 16.34 15.51 -6.69
N LEU A 545 15.47 14.70 -6.07
CA LEU A 545 14.28 14.18 -6.74
C LEU A 545 13.20 15.25 -6.82
N ASP A 546 12.74 15.52 -8.05
CA ASP A 546 11.54 16.31 -8.30
C ASP A 546 10.30 15.62 -7.69
N MET A 547 10.18 14.31 -7.90
CA MET A 547 9.11 13.48 -7.36
C MET A 547 9.33 13.25 -5.86
N ARG A 548 8.60 14.01 -5.04
CA ARG A 548 8.62 13.88 -3.58
C ARG A 548 7.75 12.72 -3.13
N MET A 549 8.25 11.95 -2.15
CA MET A 549 7.42 11.01 -1.39
C MET A 549 6.36 11.82 -0.61
N PRO A 550 5.05 11.61 -0.86
CA PRO A 550 4.02 12.32 -0.12
C PRO A 550 3.76 11.64 1.23
N ALA A 551 3.14 12.37 2.15
CA ALA A 551 2.85 11.93 3.50
C ALA A 551 1.47 11.25 3.62
N PHE A 552 1.46 10.11 4.33
CA PHE A 552 0.31 9.29 4.70
C PHE A 552 0.25 9.14 6.23
N SER A 553 0.22 10.27 6.95
CA SER A 553 0.47 10.31 8.39
C SER A 553 -0.46 9.43 9.24
N SER A 554 -1.73 9.29 8.84
CA SER A 554 -2.71 8.41 9.51
C SER A 554 -2.40 6.91 9.41
N HIS A 555 -1.54 6.51 8.47
CA HIS A 555 -1.17 5.11 8.22
C HIS A 555 0.30 4.81 8.54
N ALA A 556 1.09 5.82 8.94
CA ALA A 556 2.54 5.72 9.01
C ALA A 556 3.03 4.64 9.97
N ALA A 557 2.49 4.59 11.20
CA ALA A 557 2.90 3.61 12.20
C ALA A 557 2.49 2.18 11.80
N SER A 558 1.25 1.99 11.34
CA SER A 558 0.75 0.66 10.98
C SER A 558 1.42 0.09 9.74
N LEU A 559 1.72 0.92 8.73
CA LEU A 559 2.49 0.52 7.56
C LEU A 559 3.93 0.16 7.92
N ALA A 560 4.60 0.96 8.76
CA ALA A 560 5.96 0.69 9.19
C ALA A 560 6.07 -0.64 9.95
N ASP A 561 5.13 -0.91 10.86
CA ASP A 561 5.02 -2.18 11.59
C ASP A 561 4.81 -3.35 10.62
N GLY A 562 3.76 -3.28 9.80
CA GLY A 562 3.41 -4.37 8.89
C GLY A 562 4.46 -4.62 7.81
N PHE A 563 5.14 -3.59 7.29
CA PHE A 563 6.24 -3.78 6.33
C PHE A 563 7.43 -4.51 6.95
N ALA A 564 7.78 -4.25 8.22
CA ALA A 564 8.82 -5.03 8.90
C ALA A 564 8.38 -6.50 9.07
N ARG A 565 7.13 -6.74 9.50
CA ARG A 565 6.59 -8.08 9.72
C ARG A 565 6.44 -8.90 8.44
N LEU A 566 6.15 -8.27 7.29
CA LEU A 566 6.18 -8.91 5.97
C LEU A 566 7.55 -9.51 5.61
N HIS A 567 8.62 -9.10 6.31
CA HIS A 567 9.97 -9.63 6.18
C HIS A 567 10.40 -10.50 7.36
N GLY A 568 9.46 -10.84 8.26
CA GLY A 568 9.74 -11.62 9.47
C GLY A 568 10.59 -10.86 10.50
N ILE A 569 10.52 -9.53 10.52
CA ILE A 569 11.36 -8.68 11.39
C ILE A 569 10.52 -8.05 12.50
N ASP A 570 11.07 -7.99 13.71
CA ASP A 570 10.48 -7.22 14.81
C ASP A 570 10.52 -5.72 14.46
N PRO A 571 9.37 -5.03 14.35
CA PRO A 571 9.36 -3.59 14.10
C PRO A 571 10.02 -2.80 15.23
N ASN A 572 10.12 -3.34 16.44
CA ASN A 572 10.70 -2.69 17.61
C ASN A 572 12.14 -3.12 17.90
N GLU A 573 12.81 -3.80 16.96
CA GLU A 573 14.21 -4.18 17.07
C GLU A 573 15.07 -2.99 17.51
N GLU A 574 15.64 -3.08 18.71
CA GLU A 574 16.47 -2.01 19.27
C GLU A 574 17.77 -1.82 18.46
N ILE A 575 18.18 -0.57 18.34
CA ILE A 575 19.49 -0.24 17.77
C ILE A 575 20.55 -0.52 18.85
N THR A 576 21.09 -1.73 18.85
CA THR A 576 22.28 -2.03 19.65
C THR A 576 23.51 -1.56 18.87
N SER A 577 24.22 -0.56 19.39
CA SER A 577 25.48 -0.10 18.80
C SER A 577 26.52 0.15 19.87
N THR A 578 27.44 -0.80 20.04
CA THR A 578 28.74 -0.54 20.63
C THR A 578 29.70 -0.10 19.53
N ILE A 579 30.11 1.17 19.58
CA ILE A 579 31.04 1.71 18.60
C ILE A 579 32.45 1.26 18.95
N ASP A 580 33.09 0.51 18.05
CA ASP A 580 34.51 0.21 18.17
C ASP A 580 35.34 1.43 17.73
N GLN A 581 35.83 2.18 18.72
CA GLN A 581 36.60 3.40 18.51
C GLN A 581 37.90 3.15 17.72
N ALA A 582 38.45 1.93 17.72
CA ALA A 582 39.64 1.61 16.92
C ALA A 582 39.35 1.55 15.42
N LEU A 583 38.10 1.23 15.04
CA LEU A 583 37.69 1.13 13.64
C LEU A 583 37.21 2.45 13.05
N VAL A 584 36.82 3.42 13.88
CA VAL A 584 36.28 4.72 13.45
C VAL A 584 37.25 5.48 12.51
N PRO A 585 38.56 5.64 12.81
CA PRO A 585 39.48 6.32 11.89
C PRO A 585 39.67 5.57 10.57
N ILE A 586 39.68 4.23 10.61
CA ILE A 586 39.82 3.37 9.43
C ILE A 586 38.59 3.53 8.51
N GLY A 587 37.38 3.51 9.10
CA GLY A 587 36.15 3.73 8.36
C GLY A 587 36.06 5.10 7.71
N LYS A 588 36.51 6.15 8.41
CA LYS A 588 36.61 7.51 7.86
C LYS A 588 37.52 7.56 6.65
N ASP A 589 38.72 6.99 6.76
CA ASP A 589 39.68 6.95 5.66
C ASP A 589 39.15 6.13 4.48
N LEU A 590 38.44 5.01 4.72
CA LEU A 590 37.81 4.20 3.68
C LEU A 590 36.68 4.90 2.90
N LEU A 591 36.01 5.91 3.47
CA LEU A 591 35.01 6.69 2.74
C LEU A 591 35.61 7.80 1.86
N SER A 592 36.83 8.22 2.17
CA SER A 592 37.50 9.34 1.51
C SER A 592 37.92 9.01 0.07
N ALA A 593 38.05 10.03 -0.77
CA ALA A 593 38.49 9.91 -2.16
C ALA A 593 40.00 9.64 -2.29
N ASP A 594 40.80 10.12 -1.33
CA ASP A 594 42.26 10.03 -1.35
C ASP A 594 42.78 8.69 -0.80
N LYS A 595 42.10 8.09 0.18
CA LYS A 595 42.58 6.86 0.85
C LYS A 595 41.67 5.65 0.67
N GLY A 596 40.43 5.87 0.23
CA GLY A 596 39.36 4.90 0.34
C GLY A 596 38.68 4.57 -0.97
N PHE A 597 37.40 4.24 -0.87
CA PHE A 597 36.51 3.94 -2.00
C PHE A 597 35.95 5.19 -2.68
N GLY A 598 36.27 6.39 -2.18
CA GLY A 598 35.78 7.65 -2.75
C GLY A 598 34.29 7.86 -2.64
N CYS A 599 33.66 7.31 -1.60
CA CYS A 599 32.22 7.41 -1.36
C CYS A 599 31.74 8.88 -1.30
N THR A 600 32.55 9.78 -0.74
CA THR A 600 32.22 11.22 -0.63
C THR A 600 32.20 11.95 -1.98
N THR A 601 32.65 11.30 -3.06
CA THR A 601 32.53 11.84 -4.43
C THR A 601 31.07 11.94 -4.86
N CYS A 602 30.27 10.93 -4.52
CA CYS A 602 28.86 10.82 -4.90
C CYS A 602 27.93 11.08 -3.71
N HIS A 603 28.34 10.76 -2.49
CA HIS A 603 27.50 10.85 -1.30
C HIS A 603 27.88 12.02 -0.38
N GLY A 604 26.90 12.79 0.06
CA GLY A 604 27.10 13.81 1.10
C GLY A 604 27.18 13.19 2.51
N LEU A 605 27.93 13.84 3.42
CA LEU A 605 28.04 13.46 4.82
C LEU A 605 28.18 14.71 5.72
N GLY A 606 27.19 14.95 6.58
CA GLY A 606 27.11 16.18 7.36
C GLY A 606 27.10 17.41 6.44
N ASP A 607 27.96 18.39 6.73
CA ASP A 607 28.10 19.59 5.91
C ASP A 607 28.92 19.36 4.63
N THR A 608 29.49 18.16 4.45
CA THR A 608 30.27 17.81 3.27
C THR A 608 29.33 17.46 2.11
N LYS A 609 29.30 18.33 1.10
CA LYS A 609 28.58 18.07 -0.16
C LYS A 609 29.37 17.10 -1.05
N PRO A 610 28.68 16.29 -1.87
CA PRO A 610 29.33 15.44 -2.86
C PRO A 610 30.10 16.29 -3.88
N THR A 611 31.31 15.86 -4.26
CA THR A 611 32.24 16.65 -5.09
C THR A 611 32.02 16.50 -6.59
N ALA A 612 31.34 15.44 -7.07
CA ALA A 612 31.10 15.18 -8.50
C ALA A 612 29.65 14.76 -8.82
N ALA A 613 28.66 15.49 -8.29
CA ALA A 613 27.23 15.15 -8.42
C ALA A 613 26.56 15.62 -9.73
N PHE A 614 27.26 15.65 -10.86
CA PHE A 614 26.74 16.26 -12.11
C PHE A 614 25.76 15.34 -12.87
N GLU A 615 25.98 14.02 -12.85
CA GLU A 615 25.08 13.04 -13.47
C GLU A 615 24.41 12.11 -12.45
N VAL A 616 25.04 11.92 -11.28
CA VAL A 616 24.62 10.97 -10.25
C VAL A 616 24.87 11.58 -8.88
N GLN A 617 23.84 11.70 -8.05
CA GLN A 617 23.97 12.03 -6.64
C GLN A 617 23.58 10.81 -5.80
N GLY A 618 24.48 10.41 -4.90
CA GLY A 618 24.22 9.36 -3.92
C GLY A 618 23.37 9.88 -2.75
N ILE A 619 22.70 8.96 -2.08
CA ILE A 619 21.93 9.25 -0.85
C ILE A 619 22.87 9.86 0.20
N TYR A 620 22.39 10.85 0.94
CA TYR A 620 23.12 11.40 2.07
C TYR A 620 23.41 10.28 3.08
N LEU A 621 24.68 10.10 3.45
CA LEU A 621 25.10 9.06 4.40
C LEU A 621 24.81 9.44 5.85
N GLU A 622 24.45 10.70 6.09
CA GLU A 622 23.89 11.15 7.34
C GLU A 622 22.63 10.32 7.64
N HIS A 623 22.56 9.76 8.84
CA HIS A 623 21.50 8.89 9.32
C HIS A 623 21.47 7.46 8.78
N ILE A 624 22.52 6.98 8.11
CA ILE A 624 22.47 5.64 7.51
C ILE A 624 22.28 4.53 8.55
N SER A 625 22.76 4.70 9.78
CA SER A 625 22.70 3.65 10.79
C SER A 625 21.38 3.61 11.56
N ALA A 626 20.69 4.75 11.73
CA ALA A 626 19.29 4.79 12.15
C ALA A 626 18.31 4.45 11.02
N ARG A 627 18.74 4.59 9.75
CA ARG A 627 17.92 4.27 8.58
C ARG A 627 17.95 2.78 8.22
N LEU A 628 19.13 2.24 8.00
CA LEU A 628 19.33 0.89 7.46
C LEU A 628 19.52 -0.14 8.57
N ARG A 629 19.13 -1.38 8.27
CA ARG A 629 19.57 -2.54 9.05
C ARG A 629 20.97 -2.96 8.64
N ARG A 630 21.76 -3.45 9.60
CA ARG A 630 23.18 -3.78 9.37
C ARG A 630 23.36 -4.86 8.29
N GLU A 631 22.54 -5.90 8.33
CA GLU A 631 22.58 -6.99 7.34
C GLU A 631 22.35 -6.46 5.92
N TRP A 632 21.37 -5.58 5.77
CA TRP A 632 21.07 -4.94 4.49
C TRP A 632 22.22 -4.06 4.00
N PHE A 633 22.83 -3.28 4.89
CA PHE A 633 24.00 -2.48 4.57
C PHE A 633 25.14 -3.34 4.01
N ASN A 634 25.45 -4.47 4.65
CA ASN A 634 26.51 -5.38 4.17
C ASN A 634 26.19 -5.92 2.77
N ARG A 635 24.94 -6.36 2.52
CA ARG A 635 24.50 -6.82 1.19
C ARG A 635 24.63 -5.73 0.13
N TRP A 636 24.24 -4.51 0.47
CA TRP A 636 24.34 -3.38 -0.43
C TRP A 636 25.80 -3.03 -0.75
N MET A 637 26.70 -3.06 0.25
CA MET A 637 28.13 -2.80 0.05
C MET A 637 28.84 -3.90 -0.77
N ASP A 638 28.45 -5.16 -0.60
CA ASP A 638 29.01 -6.29 -1.35
C ASP A 638 28.66 -6.24 -2.84
N ASN A 639 27.38 -6.05 -3.16
CA ASN A 639 26.91 -5.98 -4.54
C ASN A 639 25.69 -5.07 -4.69
N PRO A 640 25.91 -3.74 -4.87
CA PRO A 640 24.82 -2.77 -4.94
C PRO A 640 23.81 -3.09 -6.04
N ALA A 641 24.26 -3.54 -7.21
CA ALA A 641 23.41 -3.82 -8.37
C ALA A 641 22.49 -5.04 -8.17
N SER A 642 22.87 -5.97 -7.30
CA SER A 642 22.01 -7.11 -6.93
C SER A 642 20.82 -6.70 -6.05
N VAL A 643 20.98 -5.59 -5.31
CA VAL A 643 20.00 -5.09 -4.36
C VAL A 643 19.13 -4.00 -5.00
N THR A 644 19.76 -3.06 -5.70
CA THR A 644 19.11 -1.96 -6.42
C THR A 644 19.55 -2.00 -7.88
N PRO A 645 18.78 -2.67 -8.76
CA PRO A 645 19.07 -2.72 -10.18
C PRO A 645 19.23 -1.33 -10.79
N GLY A 646 20.22 -1.15 -11.66
CA GLY A 646 20.50 0.14 -12.31
C GLY A 646 21.23 1.17 -11.45
N THR A 647 21.54 0.83 -10.19
CA THR A 647 22.39 1.70 -9.35
C THR A 647 23.73 1.98 -10.01
N LYS A 648 24.22 3.20 -9.80
CA LYS A 648 25.53 3.67 -10.28
C LYS A 648 26.65 3.39 -9.27
N MET A 649 26.31 2.87 -8.08
CA MET A 649 27.29 2.50 -7.08
C MET A 649 28.13 1.30 -7.56
N PRO A 650 29.47 1.42 -7.62
CA PRO A 650 30.36 0.33 -8.02
C PRO A 650 30.31 -0.85 -7.06
N GLN A 651 30.62 -2.03 -7.57
CA GLN A 651 30.96 -3.18 -6.73
C GLN A 651 32.44 -3.08 -6.31
N TYR A 652 32.68 -2.82 -5.02
CA TYR A 652 34.03 -2.55 -4.50
C TYR A 652 34.81 -3.80 -4.11
N ALA A 653 34.14 -4.91 -3.81
CA ALA A 653 34.78 -6.09 -3.25
C ALA A 653 34.26 -7.42 -3.82
N PRO A 654 34.46 -7.69 -5.12
CA PRO A 654 34.02 -8.95 -5.71
C PRO A 654 34.68 -10.15 -5.02
N ASN A 655 33.86 -11.10 -4.53
CA ASN A 655 34.28 -12.28 -3.75
C ASN A 655 34.87 -11.96 -2.37
N GLY A 656 34.42 -10.89 -1.71
CA GLY A 656 34.80 -10.57 -0.33
C GLY A 656 36.19 -9.96 -0.17
N GLN A 657 36.84 -9.58 -1.27
CA GLN A 657 38.15 -8.94 -1.27
C GLN A 657 38.10 -7.64 -2.06
N SER A 658 38.62 -6.55 -1.48
CA SER A 658 38.74 -5.26 -2.15
C SER A 658 40.21 -4.96 -2.51
N PRO A 659 40.46 -4.07 -3.49
CA PRO A 659 41.81 -3.62 -3.84
C PRO A 659 42.43 -2.70 -2.78
N ASN A 660 41.66 -2.20 -1.81
CA ASN A 660 42.18 -1.36 -0.73
C ASN A 660 42.91 -2.22 0.31
N PRO A 661 44.16 -1.92 0.70
CA PRO A 661 44.95 -2.77 1.59
C PRO A 661 44.51 -2.73 3.07
N ALA A 662 43.68 -1.76 3.48
CA ALA A 662 43.22 -1.64 4.86
C ALA A 662 42.58 -2.96 5.34
N LEU A 663 42.85 -3.37 6.58
CA LEU A 663 42.32 -4.62 7.15
C LEU A 663 42.59 -5.85 6.27
N ASN A 664 43.77 -5.90 5.64
CA ASN A 664 44.20 -6.96 4.73
C ASN A 664 43.31 -7.12 3.49
N GLY A 665 42.60 -6.06 3.10
CA GLY A 665 41.67 -6.05 1.97
C GLY A 665 40.40 -6.89 2.16
N LYS A 666 40.14 -7.37 3.38
CA LYS A 666 38.93 -8.14 3.69
C LYS A 666 37.72 -7.22 3.69
N ALA A 667 36.79 -7.47 2.79
CA ALA A 667 35.64 -6.59 2.56
C ALA A 667 34.76 -6.46 3.79
N ASP A 668 34.44 -7.56 4.46
CA ASP A 668 33.56 -7.54 5.64
C ASP A 668 34.13 -6.68 6.77
N ASP A 669 35.46 -6.75 6.99
CA ASP A 669 36.15 -5.95 8.00
C ASP A 669 36.16 -4.47 7.62
N GLN A 670 36.38 -4.17 6.34
CA GLN A 670 36.35 -2.80 5.80
C GLN A 670 34.94 -2.19 5.87
N PHE A 671 33.91 -2.93 5.46
CA PHE A 671 32.52 -2.50 5.54
C PHE A 671 32.08 -2.34 6.99
N ASN A 672 32.56 -3.20 7.90
CA ASN A 672 32.37 -3.00 9.33
C ASN A 672 33.01 -1.69 9.80
N ALA A 673 34.26 -1.41 9.45
CA ALA A 673 34.90 -0.15 9.83
C ALA A 673 34.14 1.08 9.32
N ILE A 674 33.66 1.05 8.07
CA ILE A 674 32.80 2.09 7.50
C ILE A 674 31.51 2.24 8.32
N TRP A 675 30.83 1.13 8.65
CA TRP A 675 29.63 1.16 9.47
C TRP A 675 29.88 1.78 10.85
N GLN A 676 30.98 1.41 11.52
CA GLN A 676 31.37 1.97 12.82
C GLN A 676 31.60 3.48 12.75
N TYR A 677 32.27 3.95 11.69
CA TYR A 677 32.43 5.39 11.47
C TYR A 677 31.08 6.08 11.24
N LEU A 678 30.21 5.53 10.40
CA LEU A 678 28.89 6.10 10.11
C LEU A 678 28.00 6.17 11.36
N GLN A 679 28.07 5.16 12.24
CA GLN A 679 27.43 5.20 13.56
C GLN A 679 28.00 6.29 14.47
N SER A 680 29.33 6.52 14.43
CA SER A 680 29.98 7.55 15.27
C SER A 680 29.61 8.99 14.91
N VAL A 681 29.16 9.23 13.68
CA VAL A 681 28.74 10.55 13.17
C VAL A 681 27.23 10.67 12.98
N GLU A 682 26.47 9.69 13.46
CA GLU A 682 25.02 9.65 13.38
C GLU A 682 24.41 10.82 14.18
N LYS A 683 23.67 11.71 13.52
CA LYS A 683 22.87 12.72 14.22
C LYS A 683 21.57 12.09 14.71
N LYS A 684 21.20 12.36 15.97
CA LYS A 684 19.88 12.01 16.50
C LYS A 684 18.83 12.89 15.79
N ASN A 685 17.80 12.25 15.24
CA ASN A 685 16.66 12.92 14.63
C ASN A 685 15.87 13.76 15.64
#